data_AF-A0A8K0CH19-F1
#
_entry.id   AF-A0A8K0CH19-F1
#
_cell.length_a   1.000
_cell.length_b   1.000
_cell.length_c   1.000
_cell.angle_alpha   90.00
_cell.angle_beta   90.00
_cell.angle_gamma   90.00
#
_symmetry.space_group_name_H-M   'P 1'
#
loop_
_entity.id
_entity.type
_entity.pdbx_description
1 polymer ?
#
loop_
_entity_poly.entity_id
_entity_poly.type
_entity_poly.pdbx_seq_one_letter_code
_entity_poly.pdbx_strand_id
1 'polypeptide(L)'
;MAENNENIPWPLYNEYFSYHEKKGQNITVKCMLCLPVTKLLSTAVNSSSNLRKHLQRQHPAKLKILEPKKAEKRKYEDTPSTSTKIQKTSNTLTNWKIQPLQVVDNKSFIDLVMLGRDSALSVMCSKTLRSNLVQDAERMRNNICSTLEQIDFVATTADCWSNGKRSFLGVTAHWINPSTLERESAALACRRLKGKHTFDVLARQMYSIYLDYSIQNKIVCTTMDNGSKFCKAFRYYVINKNILSYILSTIWFSFFNRVYENQELEERENEDDNDEEFIELTSLLEGDDYSTEIILPPHHRCACHTLHLVATKDAEKAMINARYKQIFRSTVAKCHKLWAKQNQSTQAADKIKDVLGAYLKTPVVTRWNSLYDAMLQINNHITHVPDSINTCMDFCALPRFTDAEREFIKEYCQVMCPLSTALDILQGEKGIYMGYLLPVLYSLKDKLDAQIMKSLIYCKPLVQVLLEGIEYRQSIWWKKELVLARCVHPRFKLAWLKDSEKREQAENWVYEEIPSPNPKMQTSGAADLEYNDFFCLTFNADVHTKTPHEQVKIFLSEQPKETDSFSCSALRKLFIKHNTALPTSASAERLFRFAGNVLSQKRCQLTDDIEEITTTPERYKKKSHRSKSKLTENSESECSVSDCENDTAQSNSYSSSYSSDRIPYKKSKKVSLSNEEYKEFSRNPICCLMIAIAVIVLGCGLFFWTFPNSESVESLHYGNKVTIQDLQSNFPLQSEELWNALESGIQEVKKLNKPSVFLFLHEEEAKDTINNMLSDASKYAECILNGDCEVQPIVVTSSNLNSEKAITDYGYVINKYKSELERKSVMIVKDLDQVSGKVAQAFHSMCDEYTPLVEKTVFFFTMKVDNLRSIPKSNVHIAEDILRSNWSNLDEDIFEPLFTRISSIVLRIVPENT
;
A
#
# COMPACT_ATOMS: atom_id res chain seq x y z
N MET A 1 -5.61 -63.46 -62.37
CA MET A 1 -4.67 -62.60 -61.60
C MET A 1 -4.85 -61.18 -62.07
N ALA A 2 -4.77 -60.23 -61.12
CA ALA A 2 -5.13 -58.81 -61.17
C ALA A 2 -6.61 -58.51 -60.81
N GLU A 3 -6.96 -58.66 -59.53
CA GLU A 3 -8.06 -57.89 -58.93
C GLU A 3 -7.47 -56.56 -58.43
N ASN A 4 -7.99 -55.45 -58.95
CA ASN A 4 -7.66 -54.09 -58.55
C ASN A 4 -8.15 -53.83 -57.12
N ASN A 5 -7.23 -53.81 -56.16
CA ASN A 5 -7.54 -53.50 -54.77
C ASN A 5 -7.48 -51.98 -54.54
N GLU A 6 -8.57 -51.27 -54.86
CA GLU A 6 -8.74 -49.87 -54.44
C GLU A 6 -9.00 -49.84 -52.92
N ASN A 7 -7.97 -49.51 -52.15
CA ASN A 7 -8.07 -49.38 -50.69
C ASN A 7 -8.98 -48.20 -50.30
N ILE A 8 -9.81 -48.37 -49.27
CA ILE A 8 -10.61 -47.27 -48.71
C ILE A 8 -9.72 -46.31 -47.90
N PRO A 9 -10.10 -45.02 -47.72
CA PRO A 9 -9.25 -44.01 -47.08
C PRO A 9 -8.85 -44.28 -45.63
N TRP A 10 -9.43 -45.29 -44.98
CA TRP A 10 -9.14 -45.64 -43.59
C TRP A 10 -8.54 -47.05 -43.51
N PRO A 11 -7.20 -47.17 -43.45
CA PRO A 11 -6.50 -48.46 -43.49
C PRO A 11 -6.98 -49.47 -42.45
N LEU A 12 -7.37 -49.00 -41.26
CA LEU A 12 -7.91 -49.82 -40.17
C LEU A 12 -9.21 -50.56 -40.52
N TYR A 13 -9.94 -50.10 -41.54
CA TYR A 13 -11.19 -50.68 -41.98
C TYR A 13 -11.06 -51.56 -43.23
N ASN A 14 -9.88 -51.56 -43.89
CA ASN A 14 -9.63 -52.34 -45.12
C ASN A 14 -9.80 -53.85 -44.91
N GLU A 15 -9.58 -54.35 -43.69
CA GLU A 15 -9.78 -55.77 -43.36
C GLU A 15 -11.26 -56.19 -43.32
N TYR A 16 -12.18 -55.23 -43.18
CA TYR A 16 -13.61 -55.50 -42.94
C TYR A 16 -14.52 -54.97 -44.05
N PHE A 17 -14.02 -54.03 -44.86
CA PHE A 17 -14.77 -53.39 -45.93
C PHE A 17 -13.95 -53.33 -47.21
N SER A 18 -14.58 -53.68 -48.33
CA SER A 18 -14.00 -53.50 -49.67
C SER A 18 -14.66 -52.31 -50.38
N TYR A 19 -13.87 -51.57 -51.15
CA TYR A 19 -14.39 -50.50 -51.98
C TYR A 19 -15.32 -51.06 -53.07
N HIS A 20 -16.41 -50.35 -53.39
CA HIS A 20 -17.34 -50.75 -54.44
C HIS A 20 -17.46 -49.69 -55.55
N GLU A 21 -17.81 -48.45 -55.21
CA GLU A 21 -17.90 -47.35 -56.19
C GLU A 21 -17.82 -45.99 -55.50
N LYS A 22 -17.49 -44.92 -56.24
CA LYS A 22 -17.56 -43.54 -55.78
C LYS A 22 -18.63 -42.78 -56.55
N LYS A 23 -19.54 -42.13 -55.82
CA LYS A 23 -20.58 -41.25 -56.38
C LYS A 23 -20.48 -39.88 -55.72
N GLY A 24 -19.95 -38.91 -56.47
CA GLY A 24 -19.71 -37.55 -55.98
C GLY A 24 -18.69 -37.51 -54.82
N GLN A 25 -19.07 -36.92 -53.69
CA GLN A 25 -18.24 -36.83 -52.48
C GLN A 25 -18.34 -38.06 -51.55
N ASN A 26 -19.14 -39.06 -51.91
CA ASN A 26 -19.32 -40.28 -51.12
C ASN A 26 -18.72 -41.50 -51.82
N ILE A 27 -18.24 -42.45 -51.01
CA ILE A 27 -17.82 -43.78 -51.44
C ILE A 27 -18.81 -44.81 -50.89
N THR A 28 -19.18 -45.74 -51.76
CA THR A 28 -19.94 -46.94 -51.40
C THR A 28 -18.94 -48.06 -51.13
N VAL A 29 -19.04 -48.69 -49.98
CA VAL A 29 -18.19 -49.80 -49.55
C VAL A 29 -19.05 -51.03 -49.20
N LYS A 30 -18.53 -52.22 -49.45
CA LYS A 30 -19.18 -53.50 -49.13
C LYS A 30 -18.62 -54.05 -47.82
N CYS A 31 -19.50 -54.41 -46.89
CA CYS A 31 -19.10 -55.12 -45.68
C CYS A 31 -18.81 -56.59 -46.00
N MET A 32 -17.60 -57.05 -45.67
CA MET A 32 -17.17 -58.43 -45.90
C MET A 32 -17.61 -59.40 -44.79
N LEU A 33 -18.10 -58.87 -43.66
CA LEU A 33 -18.54 -59.64 -42.50
C LEU A 33 -20.04 -60.01 -42.50
N CYS A 34 -20.83 -59.39 -43.38
CA CYS A 34 -22.29 -59.60 -43.46
C CYS A 34 -22.71 -60.80 -44.33
N LEU A 35 -21.76 -61.61 -44.82
CA LEU A 35 -22.08 -62.74 -45.71
C LEU A 35 -23.03 -63.75 -45.04
N PRO A 36 -24.00 -64.33 -45.79
CA PRO A 36 -24.16 -64.25 -47.25
C PRO A 36 -24.88 -62.97 -47.74
N VAL A 37 -25.37 -62.12 -46.84
CA VAL A 37 -26.08 -60.89 -47.19
C VAL A 37 -25.08 -59.81 -47.61
N THR A 38 -25.04 -59.49 -48.89
CA THR A 38 -24.18 -58.40 -49.39
C THR A 38 -24.72 -57.05 -48.91
N LYS A 39 -24.04 -56.44 -47.94
CA LYS A 39 -24.42 -55.11 -47.41
C LYS A 39 -23.50 -54.01 -47.94
N LEU A 40 -24.09 -53.08 -48.70
CA LEU A 40 -23.43 -51.87 -49.20
C LEU A 40 -23.73 -50.67 -48.29
N LEU A 41 -22.72 -49.84 -48.03
CA LEU A 41 -22.78 -48.67 -47.16
C LEU A 41 -22.20 -47.46 -47.90
N SER A 42 -22.94 -46.36 -47.93
CA SER A 42 -22.43 -45.07 -48.41
C SER A 42 -21.81 -44.29 -47.25
N THR A 43 -20.60 -43.76 -47.43
CA THR A 43 -19.90 -42.91 -46.46
C THR A 43 -19.13 -41.80 -47.16
N ALA A 44 -19.02 -40.63 -46.53
CA ALA A 44 -18.25 -39.52 -47.09
C ALA A 44 -16.75 -39.87 -47.08
N VAL A 45 -15.99 -39.47 -48.11
CA VAL A 45 -14.55 -39.81 -48.26
C VAL A 45 -13.70 -39.40 -47.05
N ASN A 46 -14.14 -38.38 -46.30
CA ASN A 46 -13.46 -37.84 -45.11
C ASN A 46 -14.07 -38.28 -43.76
N SER A 47 -15.10 -39.14 -43.73
CA SER A 47 -15.70 -39.64 -42.50
C SER A 47 -15.97 -41.15 -42.53
N SER A 48 -15.50 -41.87 -41.51
CA SER A 48 -15.74 -43.31 -41.31
C SER A 48 -16.94 -43.61 -40.40
N SER A 49 -17.73 -42.59 -40.04
CA SER A 49 -18.79 -42.70 -39.03
C SER A 49 -19.86 -43.74 -39.37
N ASN A 50 -20.22 -43.89 -40.66
CA ASN A 50 -21.19 -44.89 -41.09
C ASN A 50 -20.63 -46.32 -41.00
N LEU A 51 -19.33 -46.50 -41.24
CA LEU A 51 -18.64 -47.79 -41.11
C LEU A 51 -18.55 -48.21 -39.65
N ARG A 52 -18.17 -47.28 -38.77
CA ARG A 52 -18.13 -47.49 -37.32
C ARG A 52 -19.51 -47.83 -36.76
N LYS A 53 -20.56 -47.09 -37.14
CA LYS A 53 -21.95 -47.37 -36.74
C LYS A 53 -22.42 -48.74 -37.24
N HIS A 54 -22.04 -49.13 -38.45
CA HIS A 54 -22.37 -50.46 -38.97
C HIS A 54 -21.68 -51.57 -38.15
N LEU A 55 -20.37 -51.46 -37.89
CA LEU A 55 -19.65 -52.41 -37.03
C LEU A 55 -20.24 -52.45 -35.62
N GLN A 56 -20.58 -51.31 -35.02
CA GLN A 56 -21.19 -51.27 -33.69
C GLN A 56 -22.52 -52.02 -33.61
N ARG A 57 -23.34 -51.93 -34.67
CA ARG A 57 -24.70 -52.51 -34.68
C ARG A 57 -24.72 -53.97 -35.14
N GLN A 58 -23.94 -54.32 -36.15
CA GLN A 58 -24.00 -55.65 -36.80
C GLN A 58 -22.83 -56.54 -36.42
N HIS A 59 -21.68 -55.97 -36.04
CA HIS A 59 -20.44 -56.71 -35.71
C HIS A 59 -19.72 -56.17 -34.46
N PRO A 60 -20.40 -56.03 -33.31
CA PRO A 60 -19.87 -55.33 -32.13
C PRO A 60 -18.58 -55.95 -31.57
N ALA A 61 -18.38 -57.26 -31.76
CA ALA A 61 -17.17 -57.96 -31.35
C ALA A 61 -15.91 -57.49 -32.09
N LYS A 62 -16.04 -57.04 -33.35
CA LYS A 62 -14.92 -56.54 -34.16
C LYS A 62 -14.57 -55.09 -33.85
N LEU A 63 -15.53 -54.28 -33.39
CA LEU A 63 -15.27 -52.93 -32.91
C LEU A 63 -14.37 -52.92 -31.65
N LYS A 64 -14.55 -53.89 -30.73
CA LYS A 64 -13.71 -54.04 -29.53
C LYS A 64 -12.24 -54.37 -29.82
N ILE A 65 -11.94 -54.94 -30.99
CA ILE A 65 -10.56 -55.24 -31.44
C ILE A 65 -9.91 -53.97 -32.01
N LEU A 66 -10.70 -53.05 -32.58
CA LEU A 66 -10.23 -51.78 -33.15
C LEU A 66 -10.03 -50.67 -32.11
N GLU A 67 -10.41 -50.87 -30.84
CA GLU A 67 -10.23 -49.90 -29.76
C GLU A 67 -9.11 -50.33 -28.79
N PRO A 68 -8.04 -49.53 -28.61
CA PRO A 68 -7.02 -49.85 -27.61
C PRO A 68 -7.61 -49.74 -26.19
N LYS A 69 -7.40 -50.80 -25.38
CA LYS A 69 -7.81 -50.86 -23.96
C LYS A 69 -7.18 -49.70 -23.16
N LYS A 70 -8.01 -48.98 -22.40
CA LYS A 70 -7.57 -48.07 -21.33
C LYS A 70 -6.71 -48.85 -20.33
N ALA A 71 -5.44 -48.48 -20.16
CA ALA A 71 -4.55 -49.10 -19.19
C ALA A 71 -4.51 -48.32 -17.87
N GLU A 72 -4.80 -49.04 -16.79
CA GLU A 72 -4.72 -48.63 -15.39
C GLU A 72 -3.28 -48.40 -14.92
N LYS A 73 -3.13 -47.54 -13.91
CA LYS A 73 -1.87 -47.22 -13.23
C LYS A 73 -1.26 -48.48 -12.59
N ARG A 74 0.00 -48.80 -12.92
CA ARG A 74 0.89 -49.65 -12.10
C ARG A 74 2.21 -48.94 -11.84
N LYS A 75 2.61 -48.93 -10.57
CA LYS A 75 3.95 -48.54 -10.08
C LYS A 75 4.96 -49.61 -10.49
N TYR A 76 6.12 -49.24 -11.03
CA TYR A 76 7.40 -49.91 -10.76
C TYR A 76 8.61 -49.05 -11.14
N GLU A 77 9.75 -49.45 -10.59
CA GLU A 77 11.00 -48.76 -10.28
C GLU A 77 11.87 -48.30 -11.47
N ASP A 78 12.78 -47.38 -11.15
CA ASP A 78 13.74 -46.70 -12.02
C ASP A 78 14.69 -47.63 -12.79
N THR A 79 14.93 -47.32 -14.07
CA THR A 79 16.28 -47.19 -14.67
C THR A 79 16.21 -46.45 -16.02
N PRO A 80 17.30 -45.79 -16.47
CA PRO A 80 17.21 -44.47 -17.08
C PRO A 80 17.53 -44.47 -18.57
N SER A 81 16.69 -43.82 -19.38
CA SER A 81 17.10 -43.08 -20.59
C SER A 81 15.86 -42.53 -21.30
N THR A 82 16.00 -41.36 -21.92
CA THR A 82 15.02 -40.66 -22.79
C THR A 82 13.99 -39.71 -22.15
N SER A 83 13.74 -39.74 -20.84
CA SER A 83 12.85 -38.74 -20.19
C SER A 83 13.51 -37.39 -19.90
N THR A 84 14.86 -37.34 -19.84
CA THR A 84 15.60 -36.16 -19.39
C THR A 84 15.66 -35.04 -20.44
N LYS A 85 15.41 -35.31 -21.72
CA LYS A 85 15.39 -34.27 -22.77
C LYS A 85 14.07 -33.49 -22.82
N ILE A 86 12.93 -34.16 -22.61
CA ILE A 86 11.61 -33.54 -22.73
C ILE A 86 11.24 -32.71 -21.48
N GLN A 87 11.67 -33.15 -20.29
CA GLN A 87 11.48 -32.39 -19.06
C GLN A 87 12.44 -31.19 -18.95
N LYS A 88 13.66 -31.29 -19.51
CA LYS A 88 14.55 -30.13 -19.61
C LYS A 88 14.01 -29.07 -20.55
N THR A 89 13.34 -29.42 -21.65
CA THR A 89 12.75 -28.43 -22.58
C THR A 89 11.54 -27.69 -22.00
N SER A 90 10.76 -28.31 -21.11
CA SER A 90 9.66 -27.59 -20.43
C SER A 90 10.19 -26.55 -19.43
N ASN A 91 11.33 -26.84 -18.79
CA ASN A 91 11.96 -25.91 -17.85
C ASN A 91 12.90 -24.89 -18.53
N THR A 92 13.40 -25.14 -19.76
CA THR A 92 14.16 -24.14 -20.53
C THR A 92 13.28 -23.16 -21.29
N LEU A 93 11.98 -23.45 -21.47
CA LEU A 93 11.01 -22.51 -22.04
C LEU A 93 10.51 -21.46 -21.02
N THR A 94 10.96 -21.50 -19.77
CA THR A 94 10.66 -20.48 -18.74
C THR A 94 11.34 -19.13 -19.01
N ASN A 95 12.28 -19.08 -19.97
CA ASN A 95 12.94 -17.85 -20.42
C ASN A 95 12.28 -17.21 -21.65
N TRP A 96 11.22 -17.81 -22.20
CA TRP A 96 10.47 -17.17 -23.28
C TRP A 96 9.54 -16.12 -22.66
N LYS A 97 9.96 -14.85 -22.72
CA LYS A 97 9.10 -13.69 -22.39
C LYS A 97 7.71 -13.89 -23.00
N ILE A 98 6.69 -13.79 -22.16
CA ILE A 98 5.27 -14.00 -22.46
C ILE A 98 4.94 -13.48 -23.86
N GLN A 99 4.56 -14.41 -24.75
CA GLN A 99 4.23 -14.14 -26.14
C GLN A 99 2.71 -14.10 -26.33
N PRO A 100 2.23 -13.39 -27.34
CA PRO A 100 0.86 -13.51 -27.81
C PRO A 100 0.46 -14.95 -28.07
N LEU A 101 -0.76 -15.34 -27.69
CA LEU A 101 -1.30 -16.67 -27.99
C LEU A 101 -1.34 -16.94 -29.50
N GLN A 102 -1.42 -15.90 -30.32
CA GLN A 102 -1.42 -15.99 -31.79
C GLN A 102 -0.06 -16.42 -32.36
N VAL A 103 1.03 -16.41 -31.57
CA VAL A 103 2.34 -16.90 -32.03
C VAL A 103 2.29 -18.37 -32.44
N VAL A 104 1.45 -19.20 -31.78
CA VAL A 104 1.34 -20.62 -32.16
C VAL A 104 0.65 -20.85 -33.50
N ASP A 105 -0.06 -19.84 -34.01
CA ASP A 105 -0.67 -19.88 -35.34
C ASP A 105 0.27 -19.34 -36.45
N ASN A 106 1.41 -18.77 -36.07
CA ASN A 106 2.36 -18.23 -37.05
C ASN A 106 3.03 -19.36 -37.82
N LYS A 107 2.98 -19.30 -39.16
CA LYS A 107 3.53 -20.33 -40.04
C LYS A 107 5.03 -20.60 -39.79
N SER A 108 5.83 -19.56 -39.60
CA SER A 108 7.26 -19.70 -39.29
C SER A 108 7.51 -20.38 -37.94
N PHE A 109 6.65 -20.12 -36.93
CA PHE A 109 6.72 -20.80 -35.64
C PHE A 109 6.33 -22.27 -35.77
N ILE A 110 5.27 -22.57 -36.51
CA ILE A 110 4.84 -23.95 -36.79
C ILE A 110 5.95 -24.71 -37.52
N ASP A 111 6.50 -24.14 -38.58
CA ASP A 111 7.55 -24.77 -39.38
C ASP A 111 8.82 -25.02 -38.55
N LEU A 112 9.18 -24.10 -37.66
CA LEU A 112 10.28 -24.27 -36.69
C LEU A 112 10.02 -25.41 -35.69
N VAL A 113 8.80 -25.50 -35.14
CA VAL A 113 8.45 -26.53 -34.15
C VAL A 113 8.29 -27.91 -34.79
N MET A 114 7.90 -27.96 -36.06
CA MET A 114 7.76 -29.19 -36.83
C MET A 114 9.08 -29.73 -37.40
N LEU A 115 10.14 -28.91 -37.40
CA LEU A 115 11.44 -29.29 -37.90
C LEU A 115 12.02 -30.48 -37.12
N GLY A 116 12.12 -31.64 -37.77
CA GLY A 116 12.65 -32.88 -37.18
C GLY A 116 11.67 -33.67 -36.29
N ARG A 117 10.36 -33.38 -36.35
CA ARG A 117 9.31 -34.13 -35.63
C ARG A 117 8.49 -35.03 -36.54
N ASP A 118 7.86 -36.03 -35.93
CA ASP A 118 6.96 -36.97 -36.58
C ASP A 118 5.73 -36.24 -37.16
N SER A 119 5.41 -36.53 -38.42
CA SER A 119 4.29 -35.97 -39.19
C SER A 119 2.91 -36.20 -38.55
N ALA A 120 2.80 -37.11 -37.58
CA ALA A 120 1.58 -37.38 -36.83
C ALA A 120 1.27 -36.33 -35.73
N LEU A 121 2.23 -35.48 -35.35
CA LEU A 121 2.05 -34.48 -34.30
C LEU A 121 1.65 -33.13 -34.91
N SER A 122 0.58 -32.51 -34.41
CA SER A 122 0.14 -31.17 -34.80
C SER A 122 0.50 -30.12 -33.74
N VAL A 123 0.91 -28.93 -34.16
CA VAL A 123 1.06 -27.78 -33.25
C VAL A 123 -0.34 -27.32 -32.84
N MET A 124 -0.50 -27.06 -31.54
CA MET A 124 -1.75 -26.57 -30.97
C MET A 124 -2.08 -25.19 -31.54
N CYS A 125 -3.32 -24.95 -31.96
CA CYS A 125 -3.75 -23.62 -32.39
C CYS A 125 -4.08 -22.72 -31.18
N SER A 126 -4.10 -21.41 -31.40
CA SER A 126 -4.36 -20.41 -30.35
C SER A 126 -5.69 -20.63 -29.62
N LYS A 127 -6.72 -21.12 -30.31
CA LYS A 127 -8.03 -21.46 -29.70
C LYS A 127 -7.91 -22.60 -28.69
N THR A 128 -7.21 -23.68 -29.05
CA THR A 128 -6.97 -24.82 -28.15
C THR A 128 -6.07 -24.41 -26.99
N LEU A 129 -5.04 -23.59 -27.26
CA LEU A 129 -4.17 -23.04 -26.22
C LEU A 129 -4.94 -22.19 -25.21
N ARG A 130 -5.82 -21.30 -25.69
CA ARG A 130 -6.72 -20.51 -24.84
C ARG A 130 -7.62 -21.40 -23.99
N SER A 131 -8.25 -22.41 -24.59
CA SER A 131 -9.13 -23.34 -23.86
C SER A 131 -8.38 -24.10 -22.77
N ASN A 132 -7.16 -24.56 -23.05
CA ASN A 132 -6.34 -25.28 -22.07
C ASN A 132 -5.91 -24.35 -20.92
N LEU A 133 -5.51 -23.11 -21.21
CA LEU A 133 -5.18 -22.12 -20.19
C LEU A 133 -6.36 -21.83 -19.24
N VAL A 134 -7.58 -21.69 -19.77
CA VAL A 134 -8.79 -21.51 -18.96
C VAL A 134 -9.02 -22.72 -18.05
N GLN A 135 -8.91 -23.94 -18.59
CA GLN A 135 -9.09 -25.17 -17.80
C GLN A 135 -8.01 -25.34 -16.72
N ASP A 136 -6.76 -24.99 -17.02
CA ASP A 136 -5.67 -25.05 -16.06
C ASP A 136 -5.81 -23.99 -14.96
N ALA A 137 -6.32 -22.79 -15.29
CA ALA A 137 -6.64 -21.75 -14.32
C ALA A 137 -7.80 -22.16 -13.40
N GLU A 138 -8.87 -22.77 -13.94
CA GLU A 138 -9.96 -23.33 -13.13
C GLU A 138 -9.46 -24.43 -12.19
N ARG A 139 -8.61 -25.33 -12.69
CA ARG A 139 -7.99 -26.37 -11.87
C ARG A 139 -7.13 -25.76 -10.76
N MET A 140 -6.38 -24.70 -11.07
CA MET A 140 -5.56 -23.99 -10.10
C MET A 140 -6.41 -23.30 -9.03
N ARG A 141 -7.48 -22.61 -9.43
CA ARG A 141 -8.44 -21.98 -8.51
C ARG A 141 -9.02 -23.02 -7.56
N ASN A 142 -9.50 -24.16 -8.07
CA ASN A 142 -10.03 -25.24 -7.23
C ASN A 142 -8.98 -25.77 -6.23
N ASN A 143 -7.74 -25.96 -6.66
CA ASN A 143 -6.65 -26.38 -5.78
C ASN A 143 -6.34 -25.35 -4.68
N ILE A 144 -6.42 -24.06 -5.00
CA ILE A 144 -6.27 -22.97 -4.03
C ILE A 144 -7.43 -23.00 -3.04
N CYS A 145 -8.68 -23.10 -3.50
CA CYS A 145 -9.86 -23.20 -2.63
C CYS A 145 -9.74 -24.39 -1.66
N SER A 146 -9.43 -25.60 -2.16
CA SER A 146 -9.24 -26.78 -1.29
C SER A 146 -8.08 -26.62 -0.30
N THR A 147 -7.04 -25.86 -0.65
CA THR A 147 -5.95 -25.54 0.28
C THR A 147 -6.43 -24.57 1.35
N LEU A 148 -7.05 -23.45 0.96
CA LEU A 148 -7.52 -22.40 1.87
C LEU A 148 -8.70 -22.85 2.75
N GLU A 149 -9.45 -23.87 2.34
CA GLU A 149 -10.49 -24.50 3.16
C GLU A 149 -9.92 -25.04 4.49
N GLN A 150 -8.72 -25.61 4.46
CA GLN A 150 -8.04 -26.19 5.63
C GLN A 150 -7.27 -25.16 6.48
N ILE A 151 -7.22 -23.90 6.05
CA ILE A 151 -6.49 -22.83 6.70
C ILE A 151 -7.46 -21.96 7.50
N ASP A 152 -7.12 -21.68 8.76
CA ASP A 152 -7.94 -20.85 9.64
C ASP A 152 -7.73 -19.34 9.41
N PHE A 153 -6.47 -18.96 9.14
CA PHE A 153 -6.04 -17.56 9.07
C PHE A 153 -5.36 -17.27 7.74
N VAL A 154 -5.89 -16.30 7.01
CA VAL A 154 -5.36 -15.83 5.73
C VAL A 154 -5.05 -14.34 5.84
N ALA A 155 -3.95 -13.89 5.25
CA ALA A 155 -3.71 -12.47 5.02
C ALA A 155 -3.73 -12.21 3.52
N THR A 156 -4.17 -11.03 3.13
CA THR A 156 -4.15 -10.62 1.73
C THR A 156 -3.22 -9.43 1.55
N THR A 157 -2.59 -9.33 0.39
CA THR A 157 -1.99 -8.07 -0.05
C THR A 157 -2.65 -7.65 -1.35
N ALA A 158 -2.96 -6.36 -1.46
CA ALA A 158 -3.60 -5.82 -2.63
C ALA A 158 -2.83 -4.60 -3.13
N ASP A 159 -2.80 -4.46 -4.45
CA ASP A 159 -2.11 -3.41 -5.18
C ASP A 159 -2.98 -2.96 -6.36
N CYS A 160 -3.01 -1.67 -6.66
CA CYS A 160 -3.73 -1.12 -7.80
C CYS A 160 -2.81 -0.23 -8.61
N TRP A 161 -2.70 -0.52 -9.90
CA TRP A 161 -1.86 0.27 -10.80
C TRP A 161 -2.61 0.56 -12.10
N SER A 162 -2.23 1.68 -12.71
CA SER A 162 -2.67 2.08 -14.04
C SER A 162 -1.57 1.81 -15.06
N ASN A 163 -1.95 1.37 -16.26
CA ASN A 163 -1.07 1.14 -17.39
C ASN A 163 -1.74 1.68 -18.67
N GLY A 164 -1.39 2.90 -19.03
CA GLY A 164 -2.12 3.65 -20.06
C GLY A 164 -3.55 3.95 -19.63
N LYS A 165 -4.53 3.65 -20.48
CA LYS A 165 -5.97 3.89 -20.21
C LYS A 165 -6.68 2.74 -19.47
N ARG A 166 -5.92 1.89 -18.76
CA ARG A 166 -6.44 0.68 -18.11
C ARG A 166 -5.83 0.56 -16.74
N SER A 167 -6.63 0.20 -15.75
CA SER A 167 -6.15 0.00 -14.39
C SER A 167 -6.54 -1.38 -13.90
N PHE A 168 -5.74 -1.91 -13.00
CA PHE A 168 -5.82 -3.29 -12.56
C PHE A 168 -5.70 -3.37 -11.05
N LEU A 169 -6.47 -4.26 -10.44
CA LEU A 169 -6.42 -4.64 -9.04
C LEU A 169 -5.80 -6.03 -8.93
N GLY A 170 -4.60 -6.08 -8.37
CA GLY A 170 -3.90 -7.31 -8.04
C GLY A 170 -4.15 -7.70 -6.58
N VAL A 171 -4.55 -8.94 -6.32
CA VAL A 171 -4.73 -9.47 -4.96
C VAL A 171 -4.00 -10.78 -4.81
N THR A 172 -3.23 -10.92 -3.72
CA THR A 172 -2.57 -12.16 -3.34
C THR A 172 -2.97 -12.58 -1.94
N ALA A 173 -3.07 -13.88 -1.69
CA ALA A 173 -3.31 -14.48 -0.38
C ALA A 173 -2.02 -15.09 0.18
N HIS A 174 -1.89 -15.04 1.49
CA HIS A 174 -0.75 -15.52 2.26
C HIS A 174 -1.25 -16.25 3.50
N TRP A 175 -0.65 -17.38 3.82
CA TRP A 175 -0.95 -18.13 5.03
C TRP A 175 0.30 -18.80 5.56
N ILE A 176 0.32 -19.08 6.87
CA ILE A 176 1.37 -19.90 7.47
C ILE A 176 0.87 -21.34 7.47
N ASN A 177 1.62 -22.24 6.83
CA ASN A 177 1.30 -23.66 6.84
C ASN A 177 1.36 -24.17 8.28
N PRO A 178 0.26 -24.69 8.86
CA PRO A 178 0.25 -25.08 10.25
C PRO A 178 1.33 -26.10 10.57
N SER A 179 1.63 -27.05 9.67
CA SER A 179 2.59 -28.14 9.88
C SER A 179 4.06 -27.69 9.80
N THR A 180 4.42 -26.91 8.78
CA THR A 180 5.82 -26.50 8.55
C THR A 180 6.16 -25.15 9.18
N LEU A 181 5.15 -24.37 9.56
CA LEU A 181 5.27 -22.97 10.00
C LEU A 181 5.90 -22.03 8.95
N GLU A 182 6.06 -22.50 7.71
CA GLU A 182 6.51 -21.70 6.60
C GLU A 182 5.33 -20.95 5.97
N ARG A 183 5.61 -19.74 5.46
CA ARG A 183 4.63 -18.99 4.69
C ARG A 183 4.47 -19.59 3.29
N GLU A 184 3.22 -19.79 2.90
CA GLU A 184 2.81 -20.07 1.53
C GLU A 184 1.99 -18.88 1.01
N SER A 185 2.00 -18.68 -0.32
CA SER A 185 1.24 -17.61 -0.98
C SER A 185 0.64 -18.07 -2.30
N ALA A 186 -0.41 -17.37 -2.74
CA ALA A 186 -1.08 -17.59 -4.02
C ALA A 186 -1.61 -16.26 -4.58
N ALA A 187 -1.53 -16.10 -5.90
CA ALA A 187 -2.27 -15.04 -6.59
C ALA A 187 -3.76 -15.38 -6.55
N LEU A 188 -4.61 -14.44 -6.13
CA LEU A 188 -6.05 -14.61 -6.17
C LEU A 188 -6.64 -13.97 -7.43
N ALA A 189 -6.19 -12.77 -7.77
CA ALA A 189 -6.81 -12.02 -8.85
C ALA A 189 -5.86 -10.97 -9.44
N CYS A 190 -6.04 -10.68 -10.73
CA CYS A 190 -5.51 -9.51 -11.43
C CYS A 190 -6.65 -8.91 -12.25
N ARG A 191 -7.57 -8.24 -11.58
CA ARG A 191 -8.82 -7.77 -12.18
C ARG A 191 -8.65 -6.44 -12.86
N ARG A 192 -9.16 -6.32 -14.08
CA ARG A 192 -9.31 -5.01 -14.71
C ARG A 192 -10.41 -4.21 -14.01
N LEU A 193 -10.08 -2.99 -13.61
CA LEU A 193 -11.03 -2.00 -13.13
C LEU A 193 -11.48 -1.12 -14.32
N LYS A 194 -12.80 -0.94 -14.47
CA LYS A 194 -13.42 -0.14 -15.54
C LYS A 194 -14.18 1.03 -14.92
N GLY A 195 -14.10 2.20 -15.55
CA GLY A 195 -14.73 3.42 -15.04
C GLY A 195 -13.96 4.04 -13.87
N LYS A 196 -14.63 4.91 -13.11
CA LYS A 196 -14.08 5.63 -11.97
C LYS A 196 -13.56 4.63 -10.91
N HIS A 197 -12.32 4.83 -10.44
CA HIS A 197 -11.69 3.97 -9.42
C HIS A 197 -12.07 4.43 -8.00
N THR A 198 -13.36 4.56 -7.74
CA THR A 198 -13.85 5.01 -6.43
C THR A 198 -13.59 3.94 -5.36
N PHE A 199 -13.54 4.37 -4.09
CA PHE A 199 -13.21 3.50 -2.98
C PHE A 199 -14.22 2.34 -2.78
N ASP A 200 -15.48 2.59 -3.11
CA ASP A 200 -16.59 1.63 -3.06
C ASP A 200 -16.50 0.58 -4.19
N VAL A 201 -16.05 0.97 -5.38
CA VAL A 201 -15.76 0.02 -6.48
C VAL A 201 -14.60 -0.91 -6.07
N LEU A 202 -13.54 -0.36 -5.48
CA LEU A 202 -12.42 -1.16 -4.96
C LEU A 202 -12.90 -2.11 -3.84
N ALA A 203 -13.70 -1.64 -2.90
CA ALA A 203 -14.25 -2.46 -1.82
C ALA A 203 -15.11 -3.61 -2.36
N ARG A 204 -16.02 -3.32 -3.30
CA ARG A 204 -16.86 -4.32 -3.97
C ARG A 204 -16.03 -5.38 -4.70
N GLN A 205 -15.03 -4.95 -5.45
CA GLN A 205 -14.15 -5.87 -6.18
C GLN A 205 -13.33 -6.76 -5.25
N MET A 206 -12.77 -6.20 -4.17
CA MET A 206 -12.03 -6.97 -3.17
C MET A 206 -12.93 -7.98 -2.46
N TYR A 207 -14.13 -7.56 -2.05
CA TYR A 207 -15.08 -8.45 -1.39
C TYR A 207 -15.53 -9.60 -2.31
N SER A 208 -15.79 -9.30 -3.59
CA SER A 208 -16.08 -10.33 -4.60
C SER A 208 -14.94 -11.34 -4.75
N ILE A 209 -13.69 -10.89 -4.80
CA ILE A 209 -12.52 -11.80 -4.82
C ILE A 209 -12.52 -12.70 -3.56
N TYR A 210 -12.83 -12.14 -2.39
CA TYR A 210 -12.85 -12.93 -1.15
C TYR A 210 -13.95 -13.99 -1.13
N LEU A 211 -15.11 -13.70 -1.73
CA LEU A 211 -16.20 -14.66 -1.89
C LEU A 211 -15.85 -15.79 -2.87
N ASP A 212 -15.19 -15.49 -3.99
CA ASP A 212 -14.82 -16.48 -5.01
C ASP A 212 -13.90 -17.59 -4.48
N TYR A 213 -13.13 -17.27 -3.43
CA TYR A 213 -12.26 -18.20 -2.72
C TYR A 213 -12.81 -18.64 -1.35
N SER A 214 -14.00 -18.16 -0.95
CA SER A 214 -14.65 -18.46 0.33
C SER A 214 -13.77 -18.18 1.56
N ILE A 215 -13.04 -17.06 1.52
CA ILE A 215 -12.09 -16.66 2.57
C ILE A 215 -12.50 -15.40 3.34
N GLN A 216 -13.65 -14.80 3.04
CA GLN A 216 -14.12 -13.54 3.64
C GLN A 216 -14.09 -13.54 5.18
N ASN A 217 -14.31 -14.69 5.81
CA ASN A 217 -14.31 -14.85 7.28
C ASN A 217 -12.96 -15.30 7.87
N LYS A 218 -11.98 -15.61 7.02
CA LYS A 218 -10.65 -16.12 7.39
C LYS A 218 -9.57 -15.05 7.30
N ILE A 219 -9.87 -13.90 6.67
CA ILE A 219 -8.89 -12.84 6.46
C ILE A 219 -8.62 -12.11 7.77
N VAL A 220 -7.40 -12.25 8.31
CA VAL A 220 -6.95 -11.55 9.52
C VAL A 220 -6.54 -10.11 9.24
N CYS A 221 -6.00 -9.85 8.05
CA CYS A 221 -5.52 -8.53 7.66
C CYS A 221 -5.33 -8.43 6.14
N THR A 222 -5.66 -7.27 5.57
CA THR A 222 -5.23 -6.88 4.22
C THR A 222 -4.12 -5.83 4.28
N THR A 223 -2.99 -6.09 3.62
CA THR A 223 -1.85 -5.15 3.52
C THR A 223 -1.86 -4.43 2.18
N MET A 224 -1.83 -3.11 2.19
CA MET A 224 -1.99 -2.28 1.00
C MET A 224 -1.00 -1.12 1.00
N ASP A 225 -0.73 -0.54 -0.15
CA ASP A 225 -0.02 0.74 -0.21
C ASP A 225 -0.85 1.87 0.44
N ASN A 226 -0.25 3.04 0.66
CA ASN A 226 -0.94 4.16 1.31
C ASN A 226 -1.88 4.92 0.36
N GLY A 227 -2.28 4.32 -0.77
CA GLY A 227 -3.16 4.96 -1.74
C GLY A 227 -4.45 5.46 -1.09
N SER A 228 -4.77 6.74 -1.28
CA SER A 228 -5.90 7.43 -0.64
C SER A 228 -7.24 6.72 -0.87
N LYS A 229 -7.42 6.13 -2.07
CA LYS A 229 -8.59 5.33 -2.47
C LYS A 229 -8.78 4.08 -1.60
N PHE A 230 -7.70 3.38 -1.24
CA PHE A 230 -7.77 2.21 -0.37
C PHE A 230 -7.98 2.58 1.10
N CYS A 231 -7.33 3.66 1.57
CA CYS A 231 -7.54 4.16 2.92
C CYS A 231 -9.02 4.54 3.14
N LYS A 232 -9.66 5.20 2.17
CA LYS A 232 -11.09 5.54 2.21
C LYS A 232 -11.99 4.29 2.21
N ALA A 233 -11.68 3.29 1.38
CA ALA A 233 -12.46 2.05 1.27
C ALA A 233 -12.56 1.30 2.62
N PHE A 234 -11.41 1.12 3.27
CA PHE A 234 -11.40 0.42 4.55
C PHE A 234 -11.88 1.29 5.72
N ARG A 235 -11.73 2.63 5.66
CA ARG A 235 -12.34 3.52 6.66
C ARG A 235 -13.87 3.38 6.67
N TYR A 236 -14.50 3.24 5.50
CA TYR A 236 -15.96 3.13 5.41
C TYR A 236 -16.47 1.71 5.73
N TYR A 237 -15.86 0.67 5.16
CA TYR A 237 -16.41 -0.70 5.20
C TYR A 237 -15.82 -1.63 6.30
N VAL A 238 -14.85 -1.18 7.10
CA VAL A 238 -14.39 -1.91 8.30
C VAL A 238 -15.20 -1.54 9.55
N ILE A 239 -15.72 -0.31 9.62
CA ILE A 239 -16.39 0.25 10.81
C ILE A 239 -17.78 -0.38 11.05
N ASN A 240 -18.40 -1.00 10.03
CA ASN A 240 -19.73 -1.61 10.14
C ASN A 240 -19.79 -2.96 10.86
N LYS A 241 -18.71 -3.43 11.52
CA LYS A 241 -18.73 -4.73 12.21
C LYS A 241 -19.22 -4.69 13.67
N ASN A 242 -19.39 -3.53 14.32
CA ASN A 242 -19.87 -3.46 15.71
C ASN A 242 -20.52 -2.10 16.07
N ILE A 243 -21.78 -1.91 15.70
CA ILE A 243 -22.60 -0.76 16.17
C ILE A 243 -22.78 -0.76 17.71
N LEU A 244 -22.49 -1.87 18.42
CA LEU A 244 -22.52 -1.89 19.89
C LEU A 244 -21.26 -1.30 20.57
N SER A 245 -20.14 -1.12 19.84
CA SER A 245 -18.93 -0.46 20.37
C SER A 245 -18.93 1.06 20.14
N TYR A 246 -19.92 1.56 19.39
CA TYR A 246 -19.98 2.93 18.90
C TYR A 246 -20.00 3.97 20.03
N ILE A 247 -20.60 3.64 21.18
CA ILE A 247 -20.73 4.57 22.33
C ILE A 247 -19.43 4.71 23.14
N LEU A 248 -18.55 3.71 23.14
CA LEU A 248 -17.27 3.78 23.87
C LEU A 248 -16.12 4.39 23.02
N SER A 249 -16.28 4.43 21.69
CA SER A 249 -15.23 4.89 20.77
C SER A 249 -15.23 6.39 20.51
N THR A 250 -16.25 7.14 20.92
CA THR A 250 -16.39 8.57 20.56
C THR A 250 -15.24 9.44 21.07
N ILE A 251 -14.61 9.05 22.19
CA ILE A 251 -13.38 9.71 22.70
C ILE A 251 -12.13 9.28 21.91
N TRP A 252 -12.07 8.03 21.46
CA TRP A 252 -10.98 7.52 20.62
C TRP A 252 -11.05 8.06 19.19
N PHE A 253 -12.25 8.27 18.65
CA PHE A 253 -12.51 8.77 17.29
C PHE A 253 -12.04 10.23 17.11
N SER A 254 -12.31 11.11 18.09
CA SER A 254 -11.77 12.49 18.06
C SER A 254 -10.25 12.53 18.23
N PHE A 255 -9.66 11.62 19.00
CA PHE A 255 -8.21 11.57 19.17
C PHE A 255 -7.49 11.01 17.93
N PHE A 256 -8.09 10.02 17.25
CA PHE A 256 -7.53 9.40 16.05
C PHE A 256 -7.66 10.30 14.81
N ASN A 257 -8.78 11.03 14.65
CA ASN A 257 -8.98 11.97 13.53
C ASN A 257 -8.09 13.22 13.65
N ARG A 258 -7.88 13.76 14.85
CA ARG A 258 -7.05 14.96 15.06
C ARG A 258 -5.55 14.73 14.79
N VAL A 259 -5.08 13.48 14.90
CA VAL A 259 -3.70 13.11 14.51
C VAL A 259 -3.60 12.87 12.99
N TYR A 260 -4.68 12.42 12.35
CA TYR A 260 -4.74 12.11 10.91
C TYR A 260 -4.93 13.34 10.01
N GLU A 261 -5.78 14.31 10.39
CA GLU A 261 -6.02 15.52 9.60
C GLU A 261 -4.80 16.44 9.51
N ASN A 262 -3.98 16.49 10.58
CA ASN A 262 -2.74 17.28 10.57
C ASN A 262 -1.63 16.67 9.68
N GLN A 263 -1.81 15.46 9.17
CA GLN A 263 -0.82 14.74 8.36
C GLN A 263 -1.16 14.73 6.86
N GLU A 264 -2.44 14.86 6.49
CA GLU A 264 -2.90 14.94 5.09
C GLU A 264 -2.72 16.33 4.44
N LEU A 265 -2.53 17.39 5.24
CA LEU A 265 -2.33 18.75 4.70
C LEU A 265 -0.93 18.97 4.07
N GLU A 266 0.10 18.22 4.46
CA GLU A 266 1.43 18.31 3.83
C GLU A 266 1.61 17.34 2.63
N GLU A 267 0.83 16.25 2.56
CA GLU A 267 0.95 15.25 1.47
C GLU A 267 0.12 15.58 0.22
N ARG A 268 -0.87 16.50 0.32
CA ARG A 268 -1.72 16.94 -0.79
C ARG A 268 -1.00 17.80 -1.85
N GLU A 269 0.15 18.39 -1.54
CA GLU A 269 0.87 19.26 -2.49
C GLU A 269 1.72 18.52 -3.53
N ASN A 270 1.85 17.18 -3.49
CA ASN A 270 2.90 16.50 -4.27
C ASN A 270 2.53 15.16 -4.94
N GLU A 271 1.26 14.98 -5.35
CA GLU A 271 0.88 14.01 -6.38
C GLU A 271 0.37 14.75 -7.63
N ASP A 272 1.23 14.82 -8.64
CA ASP A 272 0.89 15.24 -10.00
C ASP A 272 0.19 14.05 -10.69
N ASP A 273 -1.04 13.78 -10.28
CA ASP A 273 -2.03 12.97 -11.01
C ASP A 273 -3.40 13.61 -10.71
N ASN A 274 -3.82 14.50 -11.62
CA ASN A 274 -5.17 15.02 -11.69
C ASN A 274 -6.16 13.85 -11.78
N ASP A 275 -6.89 13.60 -10.69
CA ASP A 275 -8.20 12.93 -10.66
C ASP A 275 -8.86 13.21 -9.29
N GLU A 276 -9.09 14.49 -8.96
CA GLU A 276 -10.10 14.84 -7.97
C GLU A 276 -11.48 14.63 -8.60
N GLU A 277 -12.16 13.56 -8.18
CA GLU A 277 -13.45 13.19 -8.74
C GLU A 277 -14.54 13.23 -7.68
N PHE A 278 -15.48 14.17 -7.87
CA PHE A 278 -16.75 14.25 -7.15
C PHE A 278 -17.54 12.95 -7.33
N ILE A 279 -18.04 12.37 -6.23
CA ILE A 279 -18.89 11.18 -6.24
C ILE A 279 -20.35 11.64 -6.35
N GLU A 280 -20.97 11.38 -7.50
CA GLU A 280 -22.41 11.55 -7.70
C GLU A 280 -23.17 10.42 -7.00
N LEU A 281 -23.94 10.78 -5.97
CA LEU A 281 -24.71 9.87 -5.11
C LEU A 281 -25.76 9.05 -5.89
N THR A 282 -26.16 9.50 -7.08
CA THR A 282 -27.13 8.87 -7.97
C THR A 282 -26.66 7.51 -8.49
N SER A 283 -25.36 7.35 -8.75
CA SER A 283 -24.78 6.10 -9.30
C SER A 283 -24.72 4.94 -8.29
N LEU A 284 -25.02 5.21 -7.01
CA LEU A 284 -25.20 4.21 -5.95
C LEU A 284 -26.63 3.67 -5.85
N LEU A 285 -27.61 4.32 -6.50
CA LEU A 285 -29.04 3.99 -6.37
C LEU A 285 -29.61 3.18 -7.56
N GLU A 286 -28.84 2.98 -8.63
CA GLU A 286 -29.30 2.27 -9.84
C GLU A 286 -28.70 0.85 -10.00
N GLY A 287 -28.08 0.30 -8.96
CA GLY A 287 -27.62 -1.09 -8.95
C GLY A 287 -28.66 -2.02 -8.33
N ASP A 288 -29.29 -2.86 -9.15
CA ASP A 288 -30.27 -3.88 -8.78
C ASP A 288 -29.96 -4.63 -7.47
N ASP A 289 -30.93 -4.55 -6.55
CA ASP A 289 -31.41 -5.57 -5.61
C ASP A 289 -30.42 -6.69 -5.21
N TYR A 290 -29.63 -6.45 -4.16
CA TYR A 290 -29.25 -7.37 -3.07
C TYR A 290 -28.34 -6.60 -2.11
N SER A 291 -28.90 -6.01 -1.05
CA SER A 291 -28.13 -5.41 0.05
C SER A 291 -27.41 -6.49 0.87
N THR A 292 -26.32 -7.03 0.33
CA THR A 292 -25.32 -7.72 1.13
C THR A 292 -24.47 -6.63 1.76
N GLU A 293 -24.59 -6.43 3.07
CA GLU A 293 -23.77 -5.49 3.83
C GLU A 293 -22.29 -5.85 3.63
N ILE A 294 -21.57 -5.04 2.86
CA ILE A 294 -20.16 -5.30 2.53
C ILE A 294 -19.34 -4.96 3.77
N ILE A 295 -18.72 -5.98 4.37
CA ILE A 295 -17.79 -5.81 5.49
C ILE A 295 -16.40 -6.23 5.03
N LEU A 296 -15.49 -5.27 4.96
CA LEU A 296 -14.09 -5.54 4.66
C LEU A 296 -13.34 -5.99 5.92
N PRO A 297 -12.36 -6.90 5.79
CA PRO A 297 -11.50 -7.29 6.91
C PRO A 297 -10.62 -6.13 7.39
N PRO A 298 -10.01 -6.22 8.58
CA PRO A 298 -9.06 -5.21 9.04
C PRO A 298 -7.93 -4.98 8.02
N HIS A 299 -7.42 -3.74 7.94
CA HIS A 299 -6.29 -3.42 7.07
C HIS A 299 -5.09 -2.88 7.85
N HIS A 300 -3.92 -3.00 7.23
CA HIS A 300 -2.71 -2.32 7.66
C HIS A 300 -2.00 -1.66 6.47
N ARG A 301 -1.42 -0.49 6.75
CA ARG A 301 -0.65 0.31 5.80
C ARG A 301 0.72 -0.33 5.58
N CYS A 302 1.13 -0.50 4.34
CA CYS A 302 2.43 -1.05 4.00
C CYS A 302 3.55 -0.29 4.72
N ALA A 303 4.21 -0.95 5.69
CA ALA A 303 5.29 -0.32 6.46
C ALA A 303 6.50 0.00 5.57
N CYS A 304 6.72 -0.78 4.51
CA CYS A 304 7.76 -0.47 3.53
C CYS A 304 7.43 0.80 2.73
N HIS A 305 6.17 1.02 2.37
CA HIS A 305 5.76 2.25 1.71
C HIS A 305 5.87 3.45 2.68
N THR A 306 5.50 3.26 3.95
CA THR A 306 5.70 4.29 4.97
C THR A 306 7.17 4.65 5.16
N LEU A 307 8.07 3.67 5.25
CA LEU A 307 9.51 3.92 5.33
C LEU A 307 10.09 4.50 4.03
N HIS A 308 9.48 4.19 2.88
CA HIS A 308 9.81 4.80 1.60
C HIS A 308 9.54 6.31 1.62
N LEU A 309 8.40 6.75 2.18
CA LEU A 309 8.08 8.18 2.34
C LEU A 309 9.12 8.88 3.22
N VAL A 310 9.60 8.22 4.28
CA VAL A 310 10.71 8.74 5.10
C VAL A 310 11.99 8.90 4.26
N ALA A 311 12.33 7.90 3.45
CA ALA A 311 13.54 7.90 2.63
C ALA A 311 13.53 8.93 1.49
N THR A 312 12.35 9.39 1.09
CA THR A 312 12.14 10.24 -0.08
C THR A 312 11.62 11.61 0.34
N LYS A 313 10.33 11.70 0.69
CA LYS A 313 9.63 12.95 1.03
C LYS A 313 10.20 13.62 2.28
N ASP A 314 10.33 12.88 3.38
CA ASP A 314 10.84 13.50 4.60
C ASP A 314 12.29 13.91 4.40
N ALA A 315 13.12 13.06 3.80
CA ALA A 315 14.53 13.34 3.52
C ALA A 315 14.77 14.65 2.72
N GLU A 316 13.79 15.14 1.95
CA GLU A 316 13.85 16.44 1.28
C GLU A 316 13.86 17.62 2.27
N LYS A 317 13.28 17.48 3.47
CA LYS A 317 13.34 18.50 4.53
C LYS A 317 14.78 18.79 4.97
N ALA A 318 15.72 17.86 4.75
CA ALA A 318 17.15 18.13 4.97
C ALA A 318 17.70 19.26 4.07
N MET A 319 17.03 19.56 2.95
CA MET A 319 17.37 20.66 2.04
C MET A 319 17.12 22.05 2.62
N ILE A 320 16.44 22.17 3.77
CA ILE A 320 16.32 23.43 4.51
C ILE A 320 17.70 23.90 4.98
N ASN A 321 18.59 22.96 5.32
CA ASN A 321 19.97 23.30 5.67
C ASN A 321 20.78 23.71 4.43
N ALA A 322 21.22 24.97 4.38
CA ALA A 322 21.91 25.53 3.22
C ALA A 322 23.21 24.78 2.85
N ARG A 323 23.99 24.36 3.85
CA ARG A 323 25.25 23.63 3.63
C ARG A 323 25.01 22.25 3.03
N TYR A 324 24.03 21.51 3.55
CA TYR A 324 23.61 20.22 2.99
C TYR A 324 23.05 20.39 1.58
N LYS A 325 22.13 21.34 1.38
CA LYS A 325 21.52 21.64 0.08
C LYS A 325 22.55 21.91 -1.01
N GLN A 326 23.56 22.73 -0.71
CA GLN A 326 24.60 23.09 -1.68
C GLN A 326 25.45 21.88 -2.09
N ILE A 327 25.96 21.10 -1.13
CA ILE A 327 26.81 19.94 -1.45
C ILE A 327 26.01 18.81 -2.10
N PHE A 328 24.76 18.59 -1.66
CA PHE A 328 23.85 17.61 -2.24
C PHE A 328 23.59 17.94 -3.71
N ARG A 329 23.16 19.17 -4.01
CA ARG A 329 22.84 19.59 -5.39
C ARG A 329 24.06 19.52 -6.31
N SER A 330 25.24 19.95 -5.84
CA SER A 330 26.49 19.86 -6.62
C SER A 330 26.82 18.42 -6.97
N THR A 331 26.83 17.54 -5.95
CA THR A 331 27.18 16.12 -6.09
C THR A 331 26.19 15.39 -6.99
N VAL A 332 24.89 15.49 -6.68
CA VAL A 332 23.82 14.79 -7.39
C VAL A 332 23.72 15.26 -8.85
N ALA A 333 23.96 16.54 -9.13
CA ALA A 333 24.03 17.05 -10.51
C ALA A 333 25.19 16.41 -11.31
N LYS A 334 26.36 16.21 -10.70
CA LYS A 334 27.48 15.50 -11.36
C LYS A 334 27.14 14.04 -11.61
N CYS A 335 26.57 13.35 -10.63
CA CYS A 335 26.12 11.97 -10.78
C CYS A 335 25.06 11.84 -11.89
N HIS A 336 24.06 12.74 -11.93
CA HIS A 336 23.06 12.76 -13.00
C HIS A 336 23.66 12.98 -14.37
N LYS A 337 24.64 13.87 -14.52
CA LYS A 337 25.33 14.06 -15.80
C LYS A 337 26.06 12.79 -16.23
N LEU A 338 26.70 12.08 -15.30
CA LEU A 338 27.39 10.81 -15.59
C LEU A 338 26.38 9.72 -16.01
N TRP A 339 25.30 9.54 -15.25
CA TRP A 339 24.23 8.59 -15.60
C TRP A 339 23.56 8.92 -16.94
N ALA A 340 23.31 10.20 -17.21
CA ALA A 340 22.74 10.66 -18.48
C ALA A 340 23.68 10.37 -19.66
N LYS A 341 24.99 10.59 -19.50
CA LYS A 341 25.99 10.27 -20.54
C LYS A 341 26.01 8.78 -20.86
N GLN A 342 25.97 7.91 -19.84
CA GLN A 342 25.84 6.47 -20.03
C GLN A 342 24.57 6.14 -20.82
N ASN A 343 23.43 6.70 -20.45
CA ASN A 343 22.14 6.35 -21.06
C ASN A 343 21.94 6.91 -22.47
N GLN A 344 22.65 7.97 -22.83
CA GLN A 344 22.47 8.67 -24.12
C GLN A 344 23.55 8.32 -25.16
N SER A 345 24.70 7.78 -24.75
CA SER A 345 25.81 7.47 -25.64
C SER A 345 26.27 6.03 -25.44
N THR A 346 26.15 5.23 -26.50
CA THR A 346 26.65 3.84 -26.51
C THR A 346 28.17 3.79 -26.29
N GLN A 347 28.92 4.71 -26.89
CA GLN A 347 30.38 4.81 -26.68
C GLN A 347 30.73 5.13 -25.22
N ALA A 348 29.94 5.97 -24.56
CA ALA A 348 30.16 6.29 -23.15
C ALA A 348 29.78 5.11 -22.26
N ALA A 349 28.68 4.41 -22.57
CA ALA A 349 28.26 3.22 -21.86
C ALA A 349 29.29 2.09 -21.95
N ASP A 350 29.81 1.83 -23.15
CA ASP A 350 30.84 0.81 -23.36
C ASP A 350 32.13 1.18 -22.64
N LYS A 351 32.57 2.44 -22.74
CA LYS A 351 33.76 2.91 -22.02
C LYS A 351 33.61 2.81 -20.49
N ILE A 352 32.44 3.16 -19.95
CA ILE A 352 32.14 3.04 -18.52
C ILE A 352 32.18 1.57 -18.10
N LYS A 353 31.58 0.66 -18.87
CA LYS A 353 31.62 -0.78 -18.58
C LYS A 353 33.03 -1.36 -18.67
N ASP A 354 33.83 -0.93 -19.63
CA ASP A 354 35.22 -1.38 -19.77
C ASP A 354 36.10 -0.95 -18.59
N VAL A 355 35.89 0.27 -18.09
CA VAL A 355 36.71 0.84 -17.00
C VAL A 355 36.21 0.41 -15.62
N LEU A 356 34.90 0.35 -15.40
CA LEU A 356 34.31 0.02 -14.10
C LEU A 356 33.97 -1.47 -13.96
N GLY A 357 34.04 -2.25 -15.04
CA GLY A 357 33.66 -3.67 -15.09
C GLY A 357 32.15 -3.93 -15.10
N ALA A 358 31.33 -2.89 -14.93
CA ALA A 358 29.88 -2.95 -14.92
C ALA A 358 29.27 -1.62 -15.40
N TYR A 359 28.04 -1.67 -15.89
CA TYR A 359 27.25 -0.45 -16.10
C TYR A 359 26.90 0.19 -14.74
N LEU A 360 26.83 1.51 -14.71
CA LEU A 360 26.34 2.24 -13.54
C LEU A 360 24.83 2.00 -13.39
N LYS A 361 24.42 1.67 -12.17
CA LYS A 361 23.03 1.74 -11.74
C LYS A 361 22.57 3.19 -11.90
N THR A 362 21.42 3.37 -12.53
CA THR A 362 20.83 4.69 -12.71
C THR A 362 19.60 4.82 -11.82
N PRO A 363 19.42 5.95 -11.11
CA PRO A 363 18.24 6.15 -10.28
C PRO A 363 16.95 6.06 -11.11
N VAL A 364 15.95 5.43 -10.53
CA VAL A 364 14.60 5.30 -11.07
C VAL A 364 13.65 5.85 -10.03
N VAL A 365 12.92 6.91 -10.37
CA VAL A 365 12.03 7.63 -9.44
C VAL A 365 11.02 6.70 -8.76
N THR A 366 10.53 5.69 -9.47
CA THR A 366 9.57 4.69 -8.96
C THR A 366 10.16 3.64 -8.01
N ARG A 367 11.46 3.70 -7.70
CA ARG A 367 12.13 2.79 -6.75
C ARG A 367 13.03 3.59 -5.81
N TRP A 368 12.63 3.77 -4.56
CA TRP A 368 13.39 4.56 -3.57
C TRP A 368 14.86 4.15 -3.41
N ASN A 369 15.15 2.85 -3.40
CA ASN A 369 16.51 2.36 -3.23
C ASN A 369 17.45 2.77 -4.36
N SER A 370 16.90 3.13 -5.52
CA SER A 370 17.69 3.32 -6.74
C SER A 370 18.72 4.44 -6.64
N LEU A 371 18.42 5.54 -5.94
CA LEU A 371 19.38 6.63 -5.72
C LEU A 371 20.48 6.20 -4.76
N TYR A 372 20.11 5.54 -3.65
CA TYR A 372 21.07 5.00 -2.69
C TYR A 372 21.99 3.96 -3.34
N ASP A 373 21.43 3.00 -4.06
CA ASP A 373 22.13 1.97 -4.81
C ASP A 373 23.13 2.54 -5.83
N ALA A 374 22.71 3.57 -6.58
CA ALA A 374 23.53 4.23 -7.57
C ALA A 374 24.68 5.03 -6.92
N MET A 375 24.38 5.74 -5.82
CA MET A 375 25.38 6.44 -5.03
C MET A 375 26.36 5.47 -4.35
N LEU A 376 25.88 4.33 -3.85
CA LEU A 376 26.71 3.30 -3.22
C LEU A 376 27.68 2.69 -4.21
N GLN A 377 27.25 2.41 -5.44
CA GLN A 377 28.16 1.93 -6.49
C GLN A 377 29.25 2.97 -6.79
N ILE A 378 28.88 4.25 -6.94
CA ILE A 378 29.84 5.34 -7.13
C ILE A 378 30.80 5.43 -5.94
N ASN A 379 30.30 5.34 -4.70
CA ASN A 379 31.10 5.35 -3.48
C ASN A 379 32.13 4.23 -3.43
N ASN A 380 31.74 3.01 -3.83
CA ASN A 380 32.63 1.85 -3.87
C ASN A 380 33.78 2.08 -4.86
N HIS A 381 33.50 2.63 -6.04
CA HIS A 381 34.55 2.99 -7.00
C HIS A 381 35.43 4.14 -6.50
N ILE A 382 34.85 5.17 -5.87
CA ILE A 382 35.61 6.27 -5.26
C ILE A 382 36.56 5.76 -4.17
N THR A 383 36.12 4.80 -3.36
CA THR A 383 36.86 4.31 -2.19
C THR A 383 37.96 3.32 -2.57
N HIS A 384 37.67 2.39 -3.48
CA HIS A 384 38.58 1.28 -3.81
C HIS A 384 39.42 1.52 -5.07
N VAL A 385 38.90 2.27 -6.05
CA VAL A 385 39.56 2.45 -7.36
C VAL A 385 39.31 3.88 -7.90
N PRO A 386 39.76 4.95 -7.22
CA PRO A 386 39.40 6.33 -7.56
C PRO A 386 39.78 6.76 -8.98
N ASP A 387 40.85 6.19 -9.54
CA ASP A 387 41.29 6.50 -10.91
C ASP A 387 40.31 6.00 -11.97
N SER A 388 39.59 4.92 -11.70
CA SER A 388 38.60 4.35 -12.63
C SER A 388 37.44 5.33 -12.86
N ILE A 389 36.91 5.92 -11.79
CA ILE A 389 35.80 6.87 -11.91
C ILE A 389 36.27 8.22 -12.48
N ASN A 390 37.49 8.66 -12.14
CA ASN A 390 38.09 9.86 -12.73
C ASN A 390 38.26 9.69 -14.25
N THR A 391 38.73 8.53 -14.70
CA THR A 391 38.87 8.20 -16.14
C THR A 391 37.52 8.27 -16.85
N CYS A 392 36.45 7.77 -16.23
CA CYS A 392 35.10 7.87 -16.79
C CYS A 392 34.61 9.32 -16.88
N MET A 393 34.85 10.12 -15.85
CA MET A 393 34.48 11.55 -15.84
C MET A 393 35.23 12.33 -16.91
N ASP A 394 36.54 12.10 -17.06
CA ASP A 394 37.38 12.75 -18.08
C ASP A 394 36.92 12.38 -19.49
N PHE A 395 36.68 11.09 -19.75
CA PHE A 395 36.17 10.64 -21.06
C PHE A 395 34.81 11.26 -21.40
N CYS A 396 33.94 11.41 -20.39
CA CYS A 396 32.64 12.04 -20.56
C CYS A 396 32.70 13.58 -20.62
N ALA A 397 33.90 14.19 -20.53
CA ALA A 397 34.13 15.62 -20.41
C ALA A 397 33.37 16.26 -19.24
N LEU A 398 33.33 15.58 -18.09
CA LEU A 398 32.68 16.02 -16.86
C LEU A 398 33.71 16.42 -15.80
N PRO A 399 33.44 17.47 -15.00
CA PRO A 399 34.30 17.83 -13.87
C PRO A 399 34.39 16.69 -12.86
N ARG A 400 35.60 16.30 -12.47
CA ARG A 400 35.84 15.28 -11.43
C ARG A 400 35.18 15.68 -10.10
N PHE A 401 34.92 14.67 -9.26
CA PHE A 401 34.42 14.89 -7.89
C PHE A 401 35.49 15.53 -7.01
N THR A 402 35.12 16.58 -6.28
CA THR A 402 35.97 17.23 -5.29
C THR A 402 36.03 16.39 -4.00
N ASP A 403 37.01 16.64 -3.14
CA ASP A 403 37.15 15.90 -1.88
C ASP A 403 35.93 16.09 -0.96
N ALA A 404 35.34 17.30 -0.96
CA ALA A 404 34.10 17.57 -0.24
C ALA A 404 32.91 16.74 -0.78
N GLU A 405 32.80 16.57 -2.09
CA GLU A 405 31.75 15.75 -2.71
C GLU A 405 31.97 14.25 -2.44
N ARG A 406 33.23 13.79 -2.44
CA ARG A 406 33.56 12.39 -2.11
C ARG A 406 33.21 12.06 -0.66
N GLU A 407 33.58 12.94 0.28
CA GLU A 407 33.23 12.73 1.70
C GLU A 407 31.71 12.82 1.91
N PHE A 408 31.02 13.72 1.20
CA PHE A 408 29.56 13.76 1.22
C PHE A 408 28.92 12.46 0.70
N ILE A 409 29.38 11.90 -0.43
CA ILE A 409 28.85 10.62 -0.97
C ILE A 409 29.02 9.50 0.06
N LYS A 410 30.18 9.44 0.71
CA LYS A 410 30.47 8.45 1.76
C LYS A 410 29.55 8.61 2.97
N GLU A 411 29.38 9.83 3.48
CA GLU A 411 28.44 10.11 4.58
C GLU A 411 26.99 9.80 4.20
N TYR A 412 26.55 10.17 3.00
CA TYR A 412 25.21 9.89 2.51
C TYR A 412 24.94 8.38 2.47
N CYS A 413 25.88 7.60 1.92
CA CYS A 413 25.76 6.15 1.88
C CYS A 413 25.74 5.53 3.29
N GLN A 414 26.52 6.07 4.22
CA GLN A 414 26.55 5.62 5.60
C GLN A 414 25.22 5.90 6.34
N VAL A 415 24.61 7.06 6.12
CA VAL A 415 23.35 7.46 6.75
C VAL A 415 22.15 6.71 6.17
N MET A 416 22.10 6.51 4.85
CA MET A 416 21.00 5.81 4.18
C MET A 416 21.08 4.27 4.30
N CYS A 417 22.26 3.70 4.59
CA CYS A 417 22.47 2.25 4.67
C CYS A 417 21.54 1.52 5.69
N PRO A 418 21.39 1.99 6.94
CA PRO A 418 20.46 1.38 7.89
C PRO A 418 19.02 1.33 7.38
N LEU A 419 18.56 2.41 6.73
CA LEU A 419 17.22 2.53 6.16
C LEU A 419 17.05 1.57 4.98
N SER A 420 18.04 1.50 4.09
CA SER A 420 18.07 0.54 2.98
C SER A 420 17.94 -0.90 3.49
N THR A 421 18.78 -1.23 4.48
CA THR A 421 18.83 -2.58 5.08
C THR A 421 17.50 -2.95 5.74
N ALA A 422 16.87 -2.01 6.46
CA ALA A 422 15.59 -2.24 7.12
C ALA A 422 14.49 -2.61 6.11
N LEU A 423 14.44 -1.87 5.00
CA LEU A 423 13.49 -2.11 3.94
C LEU A 423 13.77 -3.40 3.17
N ASP A 424 15.04 -3.73 2.88
CA ASP A 424 15.41 -5.01 2.25
C ASP A 424 14.96 -6.21 3.10
N ILE A 425 15.10 -6.12 4.43
CA ILE A 425 14.60 -7.13 5.37
C ILE A 425 13.07 -7.22 5.29
N LEU A 426 12.35 -6.11 5.40
CA LEU A 426 10.88 -6.11 5.43
C LEU A 426 10.24 -6.49 4.08
N GLN A 427 10.95 -6.28 2.98
CA GLN A 427 10.54 -6.70 1.63
C GLN A 427 10.91 -8.16 1.31
N GLY A 428 11.57 -8.88 2.22
CA GLY A 428 11.88 -10.29 2.05
C GLY A 428 10.61 -11.15 2.00
N GLU A 429 10.56 -12.11 1.07
CA GLU A 429 9.39 -12.99 0.89
C GLU A 429 9.44 -14.22 1.81
N LYS A 430 10.64 -14.71 2.11
CA LYS A 430 10.85 -15.93 2.89
C LYS A 430 11.27 -15.58 4.32
N GLY A 431 10.59 -16.18 5.30
CA GLY A 431 10.95 -16.07 6.71
C GLY A 431 10.66 -14.71 7.36
N ILE A 432 10.05 -13.77 6.65
CA ILE A 432 9.71 -12.44 7.17
C ILE A 432 8.27 -12.43 7.67
N TYR A 433 8.09 -12.59 8.97
CA TYR A 433 6.78 -12.53 9.62
C TYR A 433 6.41 -11.11 10.07
N MET A 434 5.14 -10.84 10.35
CA MET A 434 4.74 -9.53 10.91
C MET A 434 5.55 -9.17 12.18
N GLY A 435 5.93 -10.16 12.98
CA GLY A 435 6.79 -9.98 14.15
C GLY A 435 8.20 -9.44 13.87
N TYR A 436 8.63 -9.32 12.61
CA TYR A 436 9.88 -8.64 12.21
C TYR A 436 9.74 -7.12 12.08
N LEU A 437 8.52 -6.58 12.04
CA LEU A 437 8.29 -5.15 11.78
C LEU A 437 8.88 -4.23 12.86
N LEU A 438 8.31 -4.25 14.08
CA LEU A 438 8.77 -3.42 15.21
C LEU A 438 10.28 -3.54 15.51
N PRO A 439 10.87 -4.74 15.53
CA PRO A 439 12.30 -4.92 15.80
C PRO A 439 13.20 -4.29 14.75
N VAL A 440 12.82 -4.39 13.47
CA VAL A 440 13.57 -3.77 12.39
C VAL A 440 13.48 -2.25 12.53
N LEU A 441 12.31 -1.71 12.88
CA LEU A 441 12.11 -0.27 13.12
C LEU A 441 12.92 0.23 14.32
N TYR A 442 12.90 -0.49 15.44
CA TYR A 442 13.69 -0.14 16.63
C TYR A 442 15.19 -0.24 16.36
N SER A 443 15.64 -1.28 15.64
CA SER A 443 17.04 -1.41 15.24
C SER A 443 17.46 -0.33 14.25
N LEU A 444 16.58 0.07 13.34
CA LEU A 444 16.79 1.20 12.43
C LEU A 444 16.99 2.49 13.22
N LYS A 445 16.11 2.77 14.19
CA LYS A 445 16.21 3.93 15.07
C LYS A 445 17.53 3.94 15.85
N ASP A 446 17.84 2.85 16.57
CA ASP A 446 19.11 2.71 17.32
C ASP A 446 20.34 2.92 16.40
N LYS A 447 20.31 2.40 15.16
CA LYS A 447 21.40 2.56 14.19
C LYS A 447 21.52 3.98 13.63
N LEU A 448 20.42 4.72 13.49
CA LEU A 448 20.39 6.12 13.06
C LEU A 448 20.83 7.05 14.20
N ASP A 449 20.35 6.81 15.43
CA ASP A 449 20.79 7.53 16.64
C ASP A 449 22.30 7.39 16.84
N ALA A 450 22.85 6.18 16.62
CA ALA A 450 24.29 5.96 16.66
C ALA A 450 25.07 6.76 15.59
N GLN A 451 24.43 7.20 14.48
CA GLN A 451 25.08 8.08 13.51
C GLN A 451 25.24 9.52 14.02
N ILE A 452 24.36 9.98 14.92
CA ILE A 452 24.46 11.32 15.52
C ILE A 452 25.77 11.46 16.31
N MET A 453 26.16 10.39 16.99
CA MET A 453 27.39 10.33 17.78
C MET A 453 28.66 10.33 16.92
N LYS A 454 28.53 10.13 15.60
CA LYS A 454 29.67 10.18 14.68
C LYS A 454 29.90 11.61 14.21
N SER A 455 31.16 11.93 13.92
CA SER A 455 31.58 13.25 13.41
C SER A 455 31.21 13.43 11.93
N LEU A 456 29.91 13.51 11.62
CA LEU A 456 29.40 13.84 10.28
C LEU A 456 29.59 15.33 9.97
N ILE A 457 30.14 15.65 8.79
CA ILE A 457 30.45 17.00 8.31
C ILE A 457 29.24 17.61 7.59
N TYR A 458 28.54 16.82 6.78
CA TYR A 458 27.46 17.29 5.90
C TYR A 458 26.11 16.64 6.19
N CYS A 459 26.06 15.35 6.49
CA CYS A 459 24.80 14.58 6.56
C CYS A 459 24.09 14.59 7.92
N LYS A 460 24.51 15.42 8.89
CA LYS A 460 23.79 15.58 10.18
C LYS A 460 22.31 15.96 10.00
N PRO A 461 21.95 16.93 9.14
CA PRO A 461 20.54 17.30 8.93
C PRO A 461 19.71 16.14 8.37
N LEU A 462 20.31 15.29 7.53
CA LEU A 462 19.64 14.11 6.98
C LEU A 462 19.30 13.10 8.08
N VAL A 463 20.23 12.82 9.01
CA VAL A 463 19.97 11.91 10.14
C VAL A 463 18.80 12.38 11.00
N GLN A 464 18.77 13.69 11.33
CA GLN A 464 17.72 14.29 12.16
C GLN A 464 16.34 14.13 11.52
N VAL A 465 16.23 14.51 10.26
CA VAL A 465 14.98 14.44 9.50
C VAL A 465 14.48 13.00 9.32
N LEU A 466 15.38 12.04 9.10
CA LEU A 466 15.01 10.62 9.03
C LEU A 466 14.49 10.10 10.38
N LEU A 467 15.10 10.50 11.49
CA LEU A 467 14.64 10.12 12.83
C LEU A 467 13.29 10.74 13.15
N GLU A 468 13.11 12.04 12.88
CA GLU A 468 11.83 12.75 13.05
C GLU A 468 10.71 12.08 12.24
N GLY A 469 11.00 11.69 10.98
CA GLY A 469 10.04 10.98 10.13
C GLY A 469 9.63 9.60 10.66
N ILE A 470 10.56 8.87 11.29
CA ILE A 470 10.29 7.58 11.95
C ILE A 470 9.49 7.78 13.23
N GLU A 471 9.86 8.76 14.05
CA GLU A 471 9.19 9.06 15.33
C GLU A 471 7.76 9.55 15.12
N TYR A 472 7.55 10.42 14.14
CA TYR A 472 6.23 10.93 13.77
C TYR A 472 5.25 9.81 13.41
N ARG A 473 5.76 8.71 12.83
CA ARG A 473 4.96 7.56 12.40
C ARG A 473 4.99 6.39 13.39
N GLN A 474 5.62 6.55 14.56
CA GLN A 474 5.70 5.50 15.59
C GLN A 474 4.32 5.09 16.13
N SER A 475 3.39 6.04 16.24
CA SER A 475 2.01 5.80 16.68
C SER A 475 1.26 4.82 15.75
N ILE A 476 1.59 4.81 14.45
CA ILE A 476 0.99 3.91 13.46
C ILE A 476 1.39 2.46 13.73
N TRP A 477 2.61 2.25 14.22
CA TRP A 477 3.19 0.91 14.42
C TRP A 477 2.92 0.34 15.82
N TRP A 478 2.62 1.17 16.81
CA TRP A 478 2.32 0.71 18.18
C TRP A 478 0.86 0.23 18.35
N LYS A 479 0.52 -0.88 17.69
CA LYS A 479 -0.81 -1.53 17.78
C LYS A 479 -0.72 -2.87 18.53
N LYS A 480 -1.78 -3.23 19.26
CA LYS A 480 -1.85 -4.50 20.05
C LYS A 480 -1.49 -5.70 19.19
N GLU A 481 -2.01 -5.78 17.97
CA GLU A 481 -1.80 -6.91 17.06
C GLU A 481 -0.34 -7.02 16.59
N LEU A 482 0.34 -5.89 16.37
CA LEU A 482 1.75 -5.85 15.94
C LEU A 482 2.69 -6.20 17.10
N VAL A 483 2.38 -5.73 18.30
CA VAL A 483 3.10 -6.10 19.53
C VAL A 483 2.93 -7.59 19.81
N LEU A 484 1.70 -8.11 19.72
CA LEU A 484 1.43 -9.54 19.86
C LEU A 484 2.18 -10.38 18.84
N ALA A 485 2.15 -10.02 17.54
CA ALA A 485 2.88 -10.72 16.48
C ALA A 485 4.36 -10.92 16.82
N ARG A 486 4.98 -9.88 17.41
CA ARG A 486 6.36 -9.92 17.88
C ARG A 486 6.54 -10.75 19.15
N CYS A 487 5.70 -10.56 20.17
CA CYS A 487 5.84 -11.25 21.46
C CYS A 487 5.73 -12.77 21.33
N VAL A 488 4.90 -13.25 20.41
CA VAL A 488 4.72 -14.69 20.16
C VAL A 488 5.75 -15.27 19.18
N HIS A 489 6.66 -14.46 18.65
CA HIS A 489 7.70 -14.90 17.73
C HIS A 489 8.90 -15.50 18.49
N PRO A 490 9.30 -16.77 18.24
CA PRO A 490 10.34 -17.47 19.02
C PRO A 490 11.71 -16.79 19.04
N ARG A 491 12.10 -16.14 17.93
CA ARG A 491 13.39 -15.41 17.79
C ARG A 491 13.52 -14.20 18.72
N PHE A 492 12.44 -13.77 19.34
CA PHE A 492 12.19 -12.35 19.42
C PHE A 492 11.50 -11.92 20.72
N LYS A 493 10.36 -12.53 21.04
CA LYS A 493 9.71 -12.47 22.35
C LYS A 493 9.66 -11.03 22.89
N LEU A 494 10.02 -10.84 24.16
CA LEU A 494 10.06 -9.53 24.85
C LEU A 494 11.44 -8.84 24.80
N ALA A 495 12.44 -9.41 24.11
CA ALA A 495 13.84 -8.96 24.19
C ALA A 495 14.11 -7.56 23.57
N TRP A 496 13.15 -7.02 22.82
CA TRP A 496 13.28 -5.75 22.10
C TRP A 496 12.77 -4.54 22.91
N LEU A 497 12.00 -4.77 23.97
CA LEU A 497 11.48 -3.72 24.83
C LEU A 497 12.44 -3.47 25.98
N LYS A 498 13.14 -2.32 25.92
CA LYS A 498 14.00 -1.82 27.00
C LYS A 498 13.19 -1.16 28.13
N ASP A 499 11.99 -0.68 27.80
CA ASP A 499 11.05 -0.01 28.70
C ASP A 499 10.25 -1.04 29.51
N SER A 500 10.29 -0.96 30.86
CA SER A 500 9.66 -1.95 31.73
C SER A 500 8.13 -1.90 31.68
N GLU A 501 7.53 -0.72 31.54
CA GLU A 501 6.08 -0.54 31.52
C GLU A 501 5.49 -1.11 30.24
N LYS A 502 6.11 -0.79 29.09
CA LYS A 502 5.71 -1.35 27.79
C LYS A 502 5.89 -2.86 27.73
N ARG A 503 6.92 -3.37 28.40
CA ARG A 503 7.18 -4.81 28.49
C ARG A 503 6.09 -5.53 29.28
N GLU A 504 5.68 -4.98 30.42
CA GLU A 504 4.59 -5.53 31.25
C GLU A 504 3.26 -5.48 30.49
N GLN A 505 2.95 -4.36 29.83
CA GLN A 505 1.76 -4.24 28.99
C GLN A 505 1.73 -5.29 27.88
N ALA A 506 2.85 -5.49 27.18
CA ALA A 506 2.96 -6.48 26.12
C ALA A 506 2.81 -7.92 26.63
N GLU A 507 3.32 -8.21 27.83
CA GLU A 507 3.15 -9.51 28.49
C GLU A 507 1.68 -9.76 28.89
N ASN A 508 1.01 -8.76 29.46
CA ASN A 508 -0.41 -8.84 29.80
C ASN A 508 -1.30 -9.12 28.58
N TRP A 509 -1.04 -8.47 27.44
CA TRP A 509 -1.77 -8.73 26.21
C TRP A 509 -1.61 -10.17 25.71
N VAL A 510 -0.44 -10.80 25.88
CA VAL A 510 -0.24 -12.21 25.51
C VAL A 510 -1.08 -13.11 26.41
N TYR A 511 -1.17 -12.82 27.70
CA TYR A 511 -1.99 -13.59 28.63
C TYR A 511 -3.49 -13.44 28.37
N GLU A 512 -3.96 -12.26 27.97
CA GLU A 512 -5.37 -12.00 27.61
C GLU A 512 -5.87 -12.83 26.42
N GLU A 513 -5.01 -13.10 25.43
CA GLU A 513 -5.38 -13.83 24.21
C GLU A 513 -5.43 -15.36 24.41
N ILE A 514 -5.09 -15.84 25.62
CA ILE A 514 -5.01 -17.27 25.92
C ILE A 514 -6.27 -17.68 26.70
N PRO A 515 -7.00 -18.71 26.26
CA PRO A 515 -8.20 -19.15 26.95
C PRO A 515 -7.89 -19.52 28.41
N SER A 516 -8.57 -18.86 29.35
CA SER A 516 -8.51 -19.24 30.77
C SER A 516 -8.90 -20.71 30.95
N PRO A 517 -8.27 -21.45 31.89
CA PRO A 517 -8.72 -22.79 32.24
C PRO A 517 -10.13 -22.69 32.84
N ASN A 518 -11.17 -23.04 32.08
CA ASN A 518 -12.53 -23.12 32.60
C ASN A 518 -12.62 -24.30 33.59
N PRO A 519 -12.86 -24.08 34.89
CA PRO A 519 -13.19 -25.16 35.80
C PRO A 519 -14.70 -25.35 35.74
N LYS A 520 -15.17 -26.18 34.79
CA LYS A 520 -16.44 -26.96 34.83
C LYS A 520 -16.86 -27.39 33.42
N MET A 521 -16.62 -28.66 33.12
CA MET A 521 -17.63 -29.55 32.54
C MET A 521 -17.10 -30.98 32.67
N GLN A 522 -17.47 -31.63 33.78
CA GLN A 522 -17.59 -33.08 33.79
C GLN A 522 -18.82 -33.41 32.94
N THR A 523 -18.60 -33.99 31.77
CA THR A 523 -19.59 -34.87 31.15
C THR A 523 -18.85 -36.09 30.64
N SER A 524 -19.08 -37.17 31.38
CA SER A 524 -18.80 -38.57 31.11
C SER A 524 -19.28 -39.02 29.72
N GLY A 525 -18.47 -39.83 29.06
CA GLY A 525 -18.86 -40.57 27.86
C GLY A 525 -17.67 -41.18 27.15
N ALA A 526 -17.08 -42.21 27.75
CA ALA A 526 -16.11 -43.09 27.11
C ALA A 526 -16.83 -44.05 26.13
N ALA A 527 -16.24 -44.27 24.96
CA ALA A 527 -16.38 -45.49 24.16
C ALA A 527 -15.26 -45.57 23.10
N ASP A 528 -14.19 -46.25 23.50
CA ASP A 528 -13.43 -47.31 22.81
C ASP A 528 -13.11 -47.25 21.30
N LEU A 529 -11.81 -47.41 21.01
CA LEU A 529 -11.18 -48.57 20.33
C LEU A 529 -9.70 -48.20 19.98
N GLU A 530 -8.72 -48.62 20.80
CA GLU A 530 -7.76 -49.75 20.59
C GLU A 530 -6.88 -49.63 19.31
N TYR A 531 -5.54 -49.76 19.34
CA TYR A 531 -4.75 -50.81 19.97
C TYR A 531 -3.24 -50.46 20.12
N ASN A 532 -2.70 -50.87 21.28
CA ASN A 532 -1.33 -51.10 21.77
C ASN A 532 -0.07 -50.75 20.96
N ASP A 533 0.87 -50.07 21.63
CA ASP A 533 2.32 -50.31 21.47
C ASP A 533 2.96 -50.77 22.80
N PHE A 534 3.96 -51.60 22.65
CA PHE A 534 4.44 -52.73 23.45
C PHE A 534 5.33 -52.37 24.67
N PHE A 535 5.46 -51.08 25.01
CA PHE A 535 6.40 -50.58 26.04
C PHE A 535 5.71 -49.77 27.16
N CYS A 536 4.66 -50.30 27.77
CA CYS A 536 4.09 -49.70 28.98
C CYS A 536 4.94 -50.02 30.22
N LEU A 537 6.14 -49.42 30.29
CA LEU A 537 6.83 -49.23 31.56
C LEU A 537 6.07 -48.14 32.31
N THR A 538 5.43 -48.51 33.43
CA THR A 538 4.92 -47.57 34.43
C THR A 538 6.04 -46.68 34.94
N PHE A 539 6.34 -45.62 34.20
CA PHE A 539 6.84 -44.40 34.80
C PHE A 539 5.60 -43.65 35.29
N ASN A 540 5.43 -43.62 36.61
CA ASN A 540 4.69 -42.56 37.28
C ASN A 540 5.39 -41.24 36.93
N ALA A 541 5.12 -40.72 35.74
CA ALA A 541 5.31 -39.32 35.46
C ALA A 541 4.08 -38.64 36.04
N ASP A 542 4.27 -37.90 37.14
CA ASP A 542 3.46 -36.72 37.40
C ASP A 542 3.55 -35.80 36.17
N VAL A 543 2.74 -36.09 35.15
CA VAL A 543 2.49 -35.17 34.06
C VAL A 543 1.48 -34.18 34.60
N HIS A 544 1.96 -33.25 35.43
CA HIS A 544 1.36 -31.93 35.48
C HIS A 544 1.43 -31.39 34.05
N THR A 545 0.36 -31.56 33.27
CA THR A 545 0.17 -30.81 32.03
C THR A 545 0.13 -29.34 32.43
N LYS A 546 1.28 -28.67 32.31
CA LYS A 546 1.42 -27.24 32.63
C LYS A 546 0.27 -26.48 31.98
N THR A 547 -0.39 -25.59 32.72
CA THR A 547 -1.49 -24.81 32.16
C THR A 547 -1.02 -23.96 30.97
N PRO A 548 -1.89 -23.56 30.03
CA PRO A 548 -1.49 -22.68 28.93
C PRO A 548 -0.75 -21.41 29.40
N HIS A 549 -1.14 -20.85 30.54
CA HIS A 549 -0.45 -19.72 31.17
C HIS A 549 0.96 -20.06 31.67
N GLU A 550 1.16 -21.21 32.32
CA GLU A 550 2.50 -21.65 32.74
C GLU A 550 3.43 -21.90 31.55
N GLN A 551 2.89 -22.43 30.45
CA GLN A 551 3.65 -22.66 29.22
C GLN A 551 4.06 -21.35 28.54
N VAL A 552 3.24 -20.29 28.64
CA VAL A 552 3.57 -18.95 28.14
C VAL A 552 4.65 -18.30 28.96
N LYS A 553 4.54 -18.40 30.29
CA LYS A 553 5.57 -17.90 31.20
C LYS A 553 6.92 -18.57 30.92
N ILE A 554 6.92 -19.87 30.65
CA ILE A 554 8.12 -20.60 30.21
C ILE A 554 8.60 -20.09 28.85
N PHE A 555 7.72 -19.97 27.87
CA PHE A 555 8.08 -19.48 26.54
C PHE A 555 8.72 -18.09 26.57
N LEU A 556 8.15 -17.15 27.33
CA LEU A 556 8.63 -15.78 27.47
C LEU A 556 9.94 -15.68 28.25
N SER A 557 10.22 -16.63 29.16
CA SER A 557 11.47 -16.69 29.94
C SER A 557 12.59 -17.47 29.26
N GLU A 558 12.26 -18.36 28.31
CA GLU A 558 13.25 -19.08 27.53
C GLU A 558 14.07 -18.17 26.60
N GLN A 559 15.32 -18.55 26.33
CA GLN A 559 16.16 -17.88 25.34
C GLN A 559 15.51 -17.91 23.95
N PRO A 560 15.79 -16.91 23.09
CA PRO A 560 15.26 -16.88 21.73
C PRO A 560 15.73 -18.07 20.88
N LYS A 561 14.84 -18.65 20.08
CA LYS A 561 15.08 -19.83 19.23
C LYS A 561 14.59 -19.60 17.79
N GLU A 562 15.00 -20.44 16.85
CA GLU A 562 14.40 -20.47 15.50
C GLU A 562 12.93 -20.93 15.54
N THR A 563 12.18 -20.63 14.48
CA THR A 563 10.70 -20.74 14.40
C THR A 563 10.13 -22.15 14.60
N ASP A 564 10.96 -23.19 14.56
CA ASP A 564 10.52 -24.59 14.51
C ASP A 564 10.17 -25.19 15.89
N SER A 565 10.22 -24.39 16.97
CA SER A 565 10.06 -24.86 18.34
C SER A 565 8.94 -24.12 19.08
N PHE A 566 7.70 -24.60 18.93
CA PHE A 566 6.60 -24.22 19.83
C PHE A 566 6.27 -25.37 20.78
N SER A 567 6.37 -25.11 22.08
CA SER A 567 6.08 -26.08 23.14
C SER A 567 4.59 -26.30 23.37
N CYS A 568 3.73 -25.39 22.88
CA CYS A 568 2.28 -25.37 23.12
C CYS A 568 1.48 -25.14 21.84
N SER A 569 0.37 -25.86 21.66
CA SER A 569 -0.56 -25.66 20.55
C SER A 569 -1.25 -24.30 20.57
N ALA A 570 -1.52 -23.72 21.75
CA ALA A 570 -2.14 -22.40 21.89
C ALA A 570 -1.20 -21.27 21.41
N LEU A 571 0.07 -21.29 21.82
CA LEU A 571 1.09 -20.35 21.35
C LEU A 571 1.33 -20.46 19.85
N ARG A 572 1.33 -21.69 19.30
CA ARG A 572 1.44 -21.91 17.86
C ARG A 572 0.27 -21.29 17.10
N LYS A 573 -0.97 -21.47 17.58
CA LYS A 573 -2.16 -20.84 16.98
C LYS A 573 -2.08 -19.31 17.05
N LEU A 574 -1.65 -18.75 18.18
CA LEU A 574 -1.50 -17.31 18.36
C LEU A 574 -0.40 -16.74 17.43
N PHE A 575 0.72 -17.46 17.28
CA PHE A 575 1.74 -17.15 16.30
C PHE A 575 1.17 -17.10 14.89
N ILE A 576 0.47 -18.16 14.44
CA ILE A 576 -0.13 -18.21 13.11
C ILE A 576 -1.10 -17.03 12.93
N LYS A 577 -2.01 -16.79 13.87
CA LYS A 577 -3.00 -15.69 13.80
C LYS A 577 -2.33 -14.32 13.59
N HIS A 578 -1.34 -13.96 14.41
CA HIS A 578 -0.75 -12.61 14.39
C HIS A 578 0.41 -12.45 13.39
N ASN A 579 1.08 -13.53 12.97
CA ASN A 579 2.23 -13.47 12.05
C ASN A 579 1.89 -13.77 10.59
N THR A 580 0.64 -14.17 10.30
CA THR A 580 0.20 -14.41 8.92
C THR A 580 0.21 -13.14 8.07
N ALA A 581 -0.12 -11.99 8.65
CA ALA A 581 -0.03 -10.68 7.99
C ALA A 581 1.41 -10.33 7.55
N LEU A 582 1.54 -9.43 6.57
CA LEU A 582 2.82 -9.00 6.03
C LEU A 582 3.09 -7.53 6.35
N PRO A 583 4.34 -7.14 6.67
CA PRO A 583 4.69 -5.73 6.80
C PRO A 583 4.68 -4.99 5.46
N THR A 584 4.60 -5.70 4.32
CA THR A 584 4.77 -5.16 2.97
C THR A 584 3.67 -5.58 2.00
N SER A 585 3.26 -4.69 1.09
CA SER A 585 2.42 -5.00 -0.08
C SER A 585 3.25 -5.42 -1.29
N ALA A 586 4.58 -5.39 -1.20
CA ALA A 586 5.51 -5.66 -2.31
C ALA A 586 5.36 -7.05 -2.96
N SER A 587 4.68 -7.99 -2.29
CA SER A 587 4.34 -9.27 -2.92
C SER A 587 3.35 -9.11 -4.08
N ALA A 588 2.35 -8.23 -3.96
CA ALA A 588 1.44 -7.93 -5.05
C ALA A 588 2.16 -7.11 -6.13
N GLU A 589 2.87 -6.06 -5.73
CA GLU A 589 3.63 -5.20 -6.65
C GLU A 589 4.61 -6.01 -7.50
N ARG A 590 5.46 -6.85 -6.91
CA ARG A 590 6.45 -7.64 -7.68
C ARG A 590 5.80 -8.64 -8.61
N LEU A 591 4.72 -9.28 -8.19
CA LEU A 591 4.01 -10.26 -8.99
C LEU A 591 3.39 -9.61 -10.23
N PHE A 592 2.69 -8.49 -10.02
CA PHE A 592 1.91 -7.84 -11.07
C PHE A 592 2.65 -6.75 -11.84
N ARG A 593 3.83 -6.32 -11.38
CA ARG A 593 4.75 -5.50 -12.17
C ARG A 593 5.16 -6.16 -13.47
N PHE A 594 5.34 -7.49 -13.47
CA PHE A 594 5.56 -8.24 -14.71
C PHE A 594 4.30 -8.29 -15.57
N ALA A 595 3.10 -8.34 -14.97
CA ALA A 595 1.84 -8.26 -15.68
C ALA A 595 1.70 -6.92 -16.45
N GLY A 596 2.12 -5.78 -15.91
CA GLY A 596 2.12 -4.50 -16.65
C GLY A 596 2.89 -4.53 -17.98
N ASN A 597 4.00 -5.28 -18.04
CA ASN A 597 4.75 -5.51 -19.30
C ASN A 597 4.05 -6.50 -20.24
N VAL A 598 3.31 -7.46 -19.70
CA VAL A 598 2.47 -8.43 -20.46
C VAL A 598 1.28 -7.72 -21.10
N LEU A 599 0.67 -6.81 -20.36
CA LEU A 599 -0.54 -6.06 -20.72
C LEU A 599 -0.24 -4.89 -21.68
N SER A 600 1.03 -4.51 -21.89
CA SER A 600 1.45 -3.35 -22.70
C SER A 600 2.14 -3.70 -24.02
N GLN A 601 2.35 -4.97 -24.38
CA GLN A 601 2.92 -5.30 -25.69
C GLN A 601 1.95 -4.88 -26.82
N LYS A 602 2.31 -3.77 -27.48
CA LYS A 602 1.56 -2.98 -28.48
C LYS A 602 0.98 -3.73 -29.70
N ARG A 603 1.00 -5.07 -29.77
CA ARG A 603 0.55 -5.80 -30.96
C ARG A 603 -0.39 -6.98 -30.72
N CYS A 604 -0.71 -7.35 -29.47
CA CYS A 604 -1.63 -8.47 -29.24
C CYS A 604 -2.57 -8.20 -28.06
N GLN A 605 -3.78 -7.74 -28.39
CA GLN A 605 -4.88 -7.62 -27.43
C GLN A 605 -5.35 -9.02 -27.02
N LEU A 606 -5.10 -9.36 -25.76
CA LEU A 606 -5.83 -10.43 -25.07
C LEU A 606 -7.14 -9.82 -24.53
N THR A 607 -8.20 -10.63 -24.43
CA THR A 607 -9.44 -10.17 -23.76
C THR A 607 -9.21 -10.10 -22.26
N ASP A 608 -9.92 -9.21 -21.56
CA ASP A 608 -9.79 -9.00 -20.09
C ASP A 608 -9.72 -10.32 -19.31
N ASP A 609 -10.58 -11.30 -19.64
CA ASP A 609 -10.62 -12.61 -18.96
C ASP A 609 -9.34 -13.45 -19.16
N ILE A 610 -8.72 -13.38 -20.35
CA ILE A 610 -7.47 -14.11 -20.61
C ILE A 610 -6.30 -13.39 -19.93
N GLU A 611 -6.35 -12.07 -19.87
CA GLU A 611 -5.34 -11.28 -19.18
C GLU A 611 -5.30 -11.62 -17.70
N GLU A 612 -6.44 -11.72 -17.02
CA GLU A 612 -6.51 -12.16 -15.63
C GLU A 612 -5.97 -13.59 -15.45
N ILE A 613 -6.32 -14.51 -16.35
CA ILE A 613 -5.86 -15.92 -16.35
C ILE A 613 -4.36 -16.05 -16.58
N THR A 614 -3.78 -15.21 -17.46
CA THR A 614 -2.35 -15.29 -17.82
C THR A 614 -1.44 -14.55 -16.84
N THR A 615 -2.01 -13.71 -15.97
CA THR A 615 -1.28 -12.87 -15.01
C THR A 615 -1.42 -13.32 -13.56
N THR A 616 -2.20 -14.37 -13.28
CA THR A 616 -2.25 -15.07 -11.99
C THR A 616 -1.31 -16.29 -12.02
N PRO A 617 -0.02 -16.14 -11.69
CA PRO A 617 0.92 -17.26 -11.73
C PRO A 617 0.67 -18.29 -10.62
N GLU A 618 1.16 -19.50 -10.89
CA GLU A 618 1.10 -20.71 -10.07
C GLU A 618 1.41 -20.52 -8.57
N ARG A 619 0.87 -21.45 -7.76
CA ARG A 619 1.26 -21.69 -6.37
C ARG A 619 2.79 -21.75 -6.25
N TYR A 620 3.39 -20.74 -5.61
CA TYR A 620 4.84 -20.63 -5.47
C TYR A 620 5.37 -21.61 -4.40
N LYS A 621 5.72 -22.85 -4.80
CA LYS A 621 6.56 -23.75 -3.98
C LYS A 621 7.94 -23.90 -4.60
N LYS A 622 8.88 -23.04 -4.22
CA LYS A 622 10.28 -23.17 -4.64
C LYS A 622 10.93 -24.31 -3.84
N LYS A 623 10.96 -25.52 -4.41
CA LYS A 623 11.71 -26.67 -3.86
C LYS A 623 13.20 -26.31 -3.76
N SER A 624 13.77 -26.59 -2.59
CA SER A 624 15.20 -26.60 -2.33
C SER A 624 15.91 -27.55 -3.32
N HIS A 625 16.69 -27.00 -4.23
CA HIS A 625 17.78 -27.74 -4.87
C HIS A 625 19.08 -27.34 -4.20
N ARG A 626 19.46 -28.10 -3.17
CA ARG A 626 20.83 -28.18 -2.68
C ARG A 626 21.67 -28.86 -3.77
N SER A 627 22.21 -28.09 -4.71
CA SER A 627 23.26 -28.57 -5.61
C SER A 627 24.60 -28.35 -4.93
N LYS A 628 25.19 -29.45 -4.43
CA LYS A 628 26.62 -29.51 -4.18
C LYS A 628 27.31 -29.52 -5.56
N SER A 629 27.93 -28.41 -5.95
CA SER A 629 29.05 -28.43 -6.89
C SER A 629 30.23 -27.78 -6.20
N LYS A 630 31.22 -28.61 -5.88
CA LYS A 630 32.55 -28.23 -5.41
C LYS A 630 33.31 -27.48 -6.51
N LEU A 631 34.13 -26.51 -6.05
CA LEU A 631 35.28 -25.87 -6.72
C LEU A 631 34.90 -24.73 -7.69
N THR A 632 35.36 -23.48 -7.58
CA THR A 632 36.53 -22.91 -6.87
C THR A 632 36.22 -21.49 -6.39
N GLU A 633 36.55 -21.18 -5.13
CA GLU A 633 36.52 -19.86 -4.52
C GLU A 633 37.61 -18.95 -5.11
N ASN A 634 37.28 -17.67 -5.32
CA ASN A 634 38.11 -16.56 -4.86
C ASN A 634 37.31 -15.24 -4.80
N SER A 635 37.42 -14.61 -3.62
CA SER A 635 37.16 -13.22 -3.24
C SER A 635 35.71 -12.67 -3.26
N GLU A 636 34.96 -12.98 -2.20
CA GLU A 636 34.04 -12.03 -1.55
C GLU A 636 34.65 -11.67 -0.19
N SER A 637 34.85 -10.38 0.08
CA SER A 637 35.35 -9.87 1.37
C SER A 637 34.18 -9.43 2.24
N GLU A 638 33.82 -10.27 3.21
CA GLU A 638 33.04 -9.89 4.38
C GLU A 638 33.91 -9.04 5.33
N CYS A 639 33.35 -7.93 5.83
CA CYS A 639 33.96 -7.13 6.89
C CYS A 639 33.53 -7.71 8.25
N SER A 640 34.40 -8.51 8.86
CA SER A 640 34.23 -9.06 10.20
C SER A 640 34.83 -8.14 11.27
N VAL A 641 34.06 -7.88 12.31
CA VAL A 641 34.49 -7.26 13.56
C VAL A 641 34.74 -8.38 14.57
N SER A 642 36.00 -8.59 15.00
CA SER A 642 36.38 -8.75 16.43
C SER A 642 37.87 -9.05 16.63
N ASP A 643 38.36 -8.54 17.77
CA ASP A 643 39.45 -9.00 18.65
C ASP A 643 40.91 -8.63 18.39
N CYS A 644 41.40 -7.72 19.25
CA CYS A 644 42.71 -7.85 19.88
C CYS A 644 42.72 -7.17 21.28
N GLU A 645 42.62 -8.00 22.32
CA GLU A 645 43.14 -7.75 23.68
C GLU A 645 44.15 -8.85 24.02
N ASN A 646 45.00 -8.56 25.03
CA ASN A 646 46.04 -9.34 25.71
C ASN A 646 47.47 -9.18 25.14
N ASP A 647 48.53 -9.01 25.93
CA ASP A 647 48.73 -8.79 27.38
C ASP A 647 50.23 -8.48 27.59
N THR A 648 50.56 -7.86 28.73
CA THR A 648 51.74 -8.04 29.62
C THR A 648 52.51 -6.79 30.09
N ALA A 649 52.76 -6.84 31.41
CA ALA A 649 53.32 -5.84 32.31
C ALA A 649 54.86 -5.76 32.30
N GLN A 650 55.42 -4.62 32.73
CA GLN A 650 56.27 -4.49 33.94
C GLN A 650 56.99 -3.12 34.09
N SER A 651 56.80 -2.53 35.29
CA SER A 651 57.78 -1.88 36.20
C SER A 651 58.57 -0.60 35.86
N ASN A 652 58.40 0.40 36.75
CA ASN A 652 59.40 1.19 37.52
C ASN A 652 60.44 2.06 36.75
N SER A 653 60.86 3.27 37.14
CA SER A 653 60.91 3.99 38.43
C SER A 653 61.47 5.42 38.23
N TYR A 654 61.04 6.39 39.08
CA TYR A 654 61.80 7.48 39.78
C TYR A 654 62.80 8.38 39.00
N SER A 655 63.00 9.69 39.25
CA SER A 655 62.84 10.54 40.45
C SER A 655 63.16 12.03 40.20
N SER A 656 62.60 12.89 41.07
CA SER A 656 63.14 14.18 41.61
C SER A 656 63.13 15.43 40.71
N SER A 657 62.89 16.67 41.17
CA SER A 657 63.07 17.31 42.49
C SER A 657 62.26 18.63 42.65
N TYR A 658 62.07 19.04 43.92
CA TYR A 658 61.38 20.20 44.54
C TYR A 658 62.00 21.59 44.19
N SER A 659 61.36 22.78 44.32
CA SER A 659 60.91 23.44 45.58
C SER A 659 60.13 24.79 45.38
N SER A 660 59.10 24.99 46.25
CA SER A 660 58.43 26.19 46.85
C SER A 660 58.21 27.54 46.12
N ASP A 661 56.96 28.07 46.13
CA ASP A 661 56.44 28.95 47.21
C ASP A 661 54.94 29.37 47.06
N ARG A 662 54.22 29.41 48.22
CA ARG A 662 52.99 30.18 48.63
C ARG A 662 51.59 29.86 47.99
N ILE A 663 50.59 29.21 48.62
CA ILE A 663 49.82 29.32 49.92
C ILE A 663 48.65 30.35 49.83
N PRO A 664 47.45 30.19 50.44
CA PRO A 664 46.61 29.03 50.89
C PRO A 664 45.08 29.22 50.56
N TYR A 665 44.07 28.38 50.86
CA TYR A 665 43.67 27.84 52.16
C TYR A 665 42.63 26.70 52.04
N LYS A 666 42.99 25.58 52.69
CA LYS A 666 42.25 24.50 53.41
C LYS A 666 40.94 23.92 52.81
N LYS A 667 40.64 22.61 52.91
CA LYS A 667 41.24 21.31 53.30
C LYS A 667 40.03 20.45 53.69
N SER A 668 39.82 19.28 53.07
CA SER A 668 39.96 17.93 53.69
C SER A 668 38.78 17.52 54.61
N LYS A 669 38.38 16.27 54.80
CA LYS A 669 38.82 14.94 54.37
C LYS A 669 37.69 13.96 54.74
N LYS A 670 37.67 12.80 54.10
CA LYS A 670 36.79 11.63 54.33
C LYS A 670 36.56 11.23 55.79
N VAL A 671 35.35 10.76 56.10
CA VAL A 671 35.05 9.68 57.05
C VAL A 671 33.91 8.83 56.47
N SER A 672 34.06 7.51 56.49
CA SER A 672 33.00 6.52 56.30
C SER A 672 32.28 6.27 57.62
N LEU A 673 30.96 6.31 57.66
CA LEU A 673 30.14 5.81 58.77
C LEU A 673 28.90 5.09 58.23
N SER A 674 28.56 4.03 58.96
CA SER A 674 27.55 3.00 58.75
C SER A 674 26.11 3.47 58.96
N ASN A 675 25.19 2.63 58.47
CA ASN A 675 23.75 2.59 58.76
C ASN A 675 23.36 3.10 60.15
N GLU A 676 22.46 4.08 60.18
CA GLU A 676 21.22 4.20 60.97
C GLU A 676 20.72 5.66 60.84
N GLU A 677 19.44 5.93 61.07
CA GLU A 677 18.81 7.28 61.08
C GLU A 677 18.14 7.86 59.80
N TYR A 678 17.91 7.10 58.73
CA TYR A 678 16.92 7.54 57.69
C TYR A 678 15.78 6.54 57.50
N LYS A 679 15.38 5.92 58.62
CA LYS A 679 14.24 5.00 58.69
C LYS A 679 13.15 5.53 59.62
N GLU A 680 12.78 6.81 59.52
CA GLU A 680 11.59 7.29 60.26
C GLU A 680 10.88 8.53 59.69
N PHE A 681 10.93 8.77 58.38
CA PHE A 681 10.14 9.87 57.78
C PHE A 681 9.44 9.54 56.45
N SER A 682 9.08 8.26 56.21
CA SER A 682 8.30 7.87 55.02
C SER A 682 7.11 6.96 55.37
N ARG A 683 6.32 7.35 56.35
CA ARG A 683 5.05 6.68 56.66
C ARG A 683 3.93 7.70 56.88
N ASN A 684 3.71 8.58 55.91
CA ASN A 684 2.39 9.17 55.77
C ASN A 684 2.13 9.59 54.31
N PRO A 685 1.22 8.92 53.58
CA PRO A 685 0.92 9.24 52.18
C PRO A 685 0.35 10.66 52.01
N ILE A 686 -0.16 11.24 53.09
CA ILE A 686 -0.69 12.62 53.13
C ILE A 686 0.45 13.65 53.08
N CYS A 687 1.61 13.39 53.70
CA CYS A 687 2.74 14.33 53.66
C CYS A 687 3.41 14.39 52.28
N CYS A 688 3.51 13.27 51.58
CA CYS A 688 4.03 13.23 50.21
C CYS A 688 3.09 13.93 49.22
N LEU A 689 1.77 13.82 49.43
CA LEU A 689 0.77 14.53 48.62
C LEU A 689 0.82 16.05 48.86
N MET A 690 0.98 16.48 50.12
CA MET A 690 1.08 17.91 50.46
C MET A 690 2.38 18.53 49.94
N ILE A 691 3.49 17.78 49.93
CA ILE A 691 4.76 18.24 49.34
C ILE A 691 4.65 18.30 47.81
N ALA A 692 3.99 17.33 47.17
CA ALA A 692 3.76 17.37 45.72
C ALA A 692 2.86 18.55 45.31
N ILE A 693 1.80 18.83 46.06
CA ILE A 693 0.93 19.98 45.84
C ILE A 693 1.68 21.29 46.11
N ALA A 694 2.50 21.37 47.15
CA ALA A 694 3.32 22.55 47.42
C ALA A 694 4.36 22.82 46.32
N VAL A 695 4.96 21.77 45.74
CA VAL A 695 5.91 21.88 44.61
C VAL A 695 5.19 22.31 43.33
N ILE A 696 3.97 21.83 43.10
CA ILE A 696 3.15 22.26 41.95
C ILE A 696 2.68 23.71 42.12
N VAL A 697 2.26 24.11 43.32
CA VAL A 697 1.82 25.48 43.60
C VAL A 697 3.00 26.47 43.57
N LEU A 698 4.18 26.07 44.06
CA LEU A 698 5.41 26.88 43.95
C LEU A 698 5.95 26.91 42.51
N GLY A 699 5.79 25.82 41.75
CA GLY A 699 6.14 25.75 40.33
C GLY A 699 5.24 26.63 39.46
N CYS A 700 3.93 26.60 39.69
CA CYS A 700 2.97 27.48 39.03
C CYS A 700 3.17 28.93 39.48
N GLY A 701 3.43 29.18 40.77
CA GLY A 701 3.75 30.50 41.29
C GLY A 701 5.01 31.10 40.66
N LEU A 702 6.08 30.30 40.49
CA LEU A 702 7.29 30.73 39.79
C LEU A 702 7.07 30.94 38.29
N PHE A 703 6.18 30.17 37.66
CA PHE A 703 5.79 30.38 36.26
C PHE A 703 5.00 31.68 36.06
N PHE A 704 4.16 32.08 37.02
CA PHE A 704 3.43 33.36 37.01
C PHE A 704 4.27 34.56 37.48
N TRP A 705 5.37 34.34 38.22
CA TRP A 705 6.25 35.43 38.71
C TRP A 705 7.46 35.69 37.81
N THR A 706 7.91 34.71 37.03
CA THR A 706 9.05 34.86 36.10
C THR A 706 8.64 35.26 34.68
N PHE A 707 7.35 35.31 34.38
CA PHE A 707 6.81 35.94 33.16
C PHE A 707 5.91 37.13 33.50
N PRO A 708 6.48 38.27 33.94
CA PRO A 708 5.82 39.54 33.78
C PRO A 708 5.82 39.94 32.30
N ASN A 709 4.67 40.45 31.86
CA ASN A 709 4.42 41.13 30.60
C ASN A 709 5.64 41.87 30.03
N SER A 710 5.97 41.59 28.77
CA SER A 710 6.60 42.57 27.88
C SER A 710 6.03 42.41 26.47
N GLU A 711 4.80 42.90 26.31
CA GLU A 711 4.53 43.72 25.13
C GLU A 711 5.28 45.04 25.29
N SER A 712 6.07 45.40 24.28
CA SER A 712 6.12 46.79 23.81
C SER A 712 6.29 46.74 22.29
N VAL A 713 5.16 46.77 21.57
CA VAL A 713 4.60 47.95 20.90
C VAL A 713 5.20 48.12 19.51
N GLU A 714 4.52 47.52 18.54
CA GLU A 714 4.15 48.25 17.33
C GLU A 714 2.63 48.46 17.45
N SER A 715 2.26 49.62 17.99
CA SER A 715 0.88 50.06 18.20
C SER A 715 0.20 50.33 16.86
N LEU A 716 -0.98 49.75 16.61
CA LEU A 716 -2.23 50.49 16.33
C LEU A 716 -3.39 49.54 15.95
N HIS A 717 -4.54 49.79 16.60
CA HIS A 717 -5.90 49.27 16.37
C HIS A 717 -6.33 48.00 17.13
N TYR A 718 -6.69 48.23 18.39
CA TYR A 718 -7.52 47.34 19.21
C TYR A 718 -8.99 47.45 18.75
N GLY A 719 -9.43 46.51 17.91
CA GLY A 719 -10.84 46.29 17.59
C GLY A 719 -11.33 44.99 18.26
N ASN A 720 -12.54 45.01 18.81
CA ASN A 720 -13.21 43.84 19.39
C ASN A 720 -13.09 42.61 18.47
N LYS A 721 -12.36 41.59 18.91
CA LYS A 721 -12.12 40.39 18.11
C LYS A 721 -13.38 39.52 18.12
N VAL A 722 -14.18 39.62 17.04
CA VAL A 722 -15.38 38.80 16.84
C VAL A 722 -14.95 37.33 16.78
N THR A 723 -15.58 36.46 17.57
CA THR A 723 -15.33 35.01 17.60
C THR A 723 -16.43 34.24 16.90
N ILE A 724 -16.15 33.01 16.45
CA ILE A 724 -17.19 32.17 15.83
C ILE A 724 -18.29 31.80 16.84
N GLN A 725 -17.94 31.73 18.14
CA GLN A 725 -18.89 31.49 19.22
C GLN A 725 -19.90 32.65 19.35
N ASP A 726 -19.48 33.89 19.08
CA ASP A 726 -20.40 35.04 19.07
C ASP A 726 -21.44 34.89 17.96
N LEU A 727 -21.02 34.45 16.76
CA LEU A 727 -21.93 34.19 15.64
C LEU A 727 -22.90 33.04 15.96
N GLN A 728 -22.40 31.95 16.54
CA GLN A 728 -23.23 30.82 16.97
C GLN A 728 -24.30 31.24 17.97
N SER A 729 -23.96 32.17 18.88
CA SER A 729 -24.90 32.67 19.88
C SER A 729 -26.01 33.55 19.27
N ASN A 730 -25.72 34.25 18.18
CA ASN A 730 -26.68 35.10 17.47
C ASN A 730 -27.63 34.32 16.55
N PHE A 731 -27.26 33.11 16.12
CA PHE A 731 -28.02 32.28 15.17
C PHE A 731 -28.09 30.81 15.64
N PRO A 732 -28.77 30.52 16.76
CA PRO A 732 -28.72 29.21 17.43
C PRO A 732 -29.45 28.08 16.71
N LEU A 733 -30.35 28.37 15.74
CA LEU A 733 -31.07 27.33 14.99
C LEU A 733 -30.26 26.81 13.80
N GLN A 734 -29.11 27.40 13.48
CA GLN A 734 -28.22 26.89 12.43
C GLN A 734 -27.46 25.64 12.90
N SER A 735 -27.16 24.75 11.95
CA SER A 735 -26.43 23.50 12.23
C SER A 735 -24.99 23.75 12.68
N GLU A 736 -24.45 22.89 13.56
CA GLU A 736 -23.01 22.91 13.92
C GLU A 736 -22.08 22.76 12.70
N GLU A 737 -22.51 22.01 11.68
CA GLU A 737 -21.79 21.85 10.42
C GLU A 737 -21.51 23.18 9.72
N LEU A 738 -22.48 24.09 9.72
CA LEU A 738 -22.35 25.43 9.12
C LEU A 738 -21.23 26.23 9.78
N TRP A 739 -21.16 26.21 11.12
CA TRP A 739 -20.18 26.97 11.87
C TRP A 739 -18.78 26.38 11.75
N ASN A 740 -18.66 25.06 11.80
CA ASN A 740 -17.39 24.36 11.60
C ASN A 740 -16.84 24.62 10.19
N ALA A 741 -17.72 24.62 9.18
CA ALA A 741 -17.35 24.94 7.81
C ALA A 741 -16.88 26.39 7.65
N LEU A 742 -17.61 27.36 8.23
CA LEU A 742 -17.23 28.77 8.21
C LEU A 742 -15.88 29.02 8.90
N GLU A 743 -15.70 28.52 10.13
CA GLU A 743 -14.44 28.68 10.87
C GLU A 743 -13.28 28.02 10.12
N SER A 744 -13.42 26.77 9.71
CA SER A 744 -12.36 26.04 9.02
C SER A 744 -12.00 26.70 7.69
N GLY A 745 -13.00 27.03 6.85
CA GLY A 745 -12.74 27.60 5.52
C GLY A 745 -12.10 28.98 5.58
N ILE A 746 -12.53 29.86 6.50
CA ILE A 746 -11.94 31.20 6.67
C ILE A 746 -10.51 31.09 7.24
N GLN A 747 -10.26 30.19 8.18
CA GLN A 747 -8.91 29.95 8.71
C GLN A 747 -7.98 29.33 7.66
N GLU A 748 -8.51 28.52 6.75
CA GLU A 748 -7.77 27.92 5.64
C GLU A 748 -7.27 28.99 4.66
N VAL A 749 -8.07 29.99 4.31
CA VAL A 749 -7.62 31.13 3.48
C VAL A 749 -6.40 31.82 4.10
N LYS A 750 -6.40 32.01 5.42
CA LYS A 750 -5.27 32.62 6.13
C LYS A 750 -4.02 31.74 6.14
N LYS A 751 -4.18 30.42 6.24
CA LYS A 751 -3.08 29.46 6.37
C LYS A 751 -2.46 29.07 5.03
N LEU A 752 -3.31 28.82 4.03
CA LEU A 752 -2.92 28.26 2.73
C LEU A 752 -2.87 29.29 1.61
N ASN A 753 -3.32 30.53 1.86
CA ASN A 753 -3.31 31.61 0.87
C ASN A 753 -4.02 31.23 -0.45
N LYS A 754 -5.21 30.64 -0.33
CA LYS A 754 -6.10 30.27 -1.44
C LYS A 754 -7.53 30.69 -1.13
N PRO A 755 -8.41 30.92 -2.13
CA PRO A 755 -9.76 31.38 -1.85
C PRO A 755 -10.60 30.29 -1.17
N SER A 756 -11.57 30.70 -0.36
CA SER A 756 -12.60 29.80 0.18
C SER A 756 -13.97 30.25 -0.29
N VAL A 757 -14.77 29.30 -0.77
CA VAL A 757 -16.04 29.58 -1.43
C VAL A 757 -17.18 28.86 -0.71
N PHE A 758 -18.24 29.60 -0.40
CA PHE A 758 -19.43 29.08 0.26
C PHE A 758 -20.66 29.46 -0.56
N LEU A 759 -21.57 28.51 -0.73
CA LEU A 759 -22.88 28.71 -1.35
C LEU A 759 -23.99 28.41 -0.33
N PHE A 760 -24.72 29.45 0.07
CA PHE A 760 -25.80 29.37 1.04
C PHE A 760 -27.16 29.28 0.35
N LEU A 761 -27.85 28.17 0.61
CA LEU A 761 -29.22 27.93 0.14
C LEU A 761 -30.22 28.38 1.20
N HIS A 762 -31.19 29.20 0.81
CA HIS A 762 -32.21 29.68 1.74
C HIS A 762 -33.60 29.73 1.09
N GLU A 763 -34.63 29.55 1.92
CA GLU A 763 -36.03 29.84 1.55
C GLU A 763 -36.30 31.35 1.72
N GLU A 764 -37.42 31.86 1.18
CA GLU A 764 -37.79 33.28 1.35
C GLU A 764 -37.93 33.66 2.84
N GLU A 765 -38.43 32.75 3.67
CA GLU A 765 -38.59 32.94 5.12
C GLU A 765 -37.26 33.16 5.85
N ALA A 766 -36.15 32.63 5.32
CA ALA A 766 -34.82 32.72 5.92
C ALA A 766 -33.99 33.89 5.37
N LYS A 767 -34.58 34.74 4.53
CA LYS A 767 -33.88 35.84 3.82
C LYS A 767 -33.25 36.85 4.78
N ASP A 768 -33.97 37.25 5.83
CA ASP A 768 -33.43 38.19 6.81
C ASP A 768 -32.33 37.54 7.66
N THR A 769 -32.50 36.26 7.99
CA THR A 769 -31.49 35.46 8.69
C THR A 769 -30.18 35.39 7.91
N ILE A 770 -30.20 35.01 6.62
CA ILE A 770 -28.97 34.93 5.83
C ILE A 770 -28.30 36.29 5.65
N ASN A 771 -29.08 37.36 5.48
CA ASN A 771 -28.52 38.71 5.34
C ASN A 771 -27.79 39.16 6.61
N ASN A 772 -28.38 38.93 7.78
CA ASN A 772 -27.78 39.26 9.06
C ASN A 772 -26.57 38.35 9.37
N MET A 773 -26.70 37.06 9.08
CA MET A 773 -25.62 36.09 9.30
C MET A 773 -24.41 36.39 8.43
N LEU A 774 -24.59 36.74 7.15
CA LEU A 774 -23.48 37.11 6.27
C LEU A 774 -22.80 38.40 6.68
N SER A 775 -23.54 39.36 7.24
CA SER A 775 -22.96 40.58 7.82
C SER A 775 -22.01 40.27 8.97
N ASP A 776 -22.34 39.30 9.83
CA ASP A 776 -21.48 38.93 10.95
C ASP A 776 -20.35 37.98 10.54
N ALA A 777 -20.63 37.06 9.60
CA ALA A 777 -19.62 36.18 9.00
C ALA A 777 -18.57 36.95 8.19
N SER A 778 -18.96 38.03 7.49
CA SER A 778 -18.00 38.87 6.78
C SER A 778 -17.09 39.62 7.74
N LYS A 779 -17.64 40.21 8.82
CA LYS A 779 -16.82 40.86 9.85
C LYS A 779 -15.83 39.90 10.46
N TYR A 780 -16.26 38.68 10.79
CA TYR A 780 -15.39 37.62 11.30
C TYR A 780 -14.27 37.28 10.30
N ALA A 781 -14.61 37.10 9.02
CA ALA A 781 -13.63 36.83 7.96
C ALA A 781 -12.63 37.99 7.78
N GLU A 782 -13.10 39.24 7.73
CA GLU A 782 -12.27 40.43 7.56
C GLU A 782 -11.32 40.63 8.75
N CYS A 783 -11.81 40.42 9.96
CA CYS A 783 -11.04 40.47 11.19
C CYS A 783 -9.89 39.43 11.18
N ILE A 784 -10.15 38.23 10.67
CA ILE A 784 -9.14 37.16 10.58
C ILE A 784 -8.13 37.41 9.47
N LEU A 785 -8.61 37.81 8.29
CA LEU A 785 -7.81 37.95 7.09
C LEU A 785 -7.04 39.26 7.08
N ASN A 786 -7.71 40.39 7.30
CA ASN A 786 -7.11 41.71 7.18
C ASN A 786 -6.58 42.23 8.52
N GLY A 787 -6.96 41.64 9.65
CA GLY A 787 -6.65 42.15 10.99
C GLY A 787 -7.47 43.39 11.37
N ASP A 788 -8.34 43.85 10.47
CA ASP A 788 -9.25 44.96 10.63
C ASP A 788 -10.68 44.45 10.43
N CYS A 789 -11.48 44.53 11.48
CA CYS A 789 -12.85 44.01 11.55
C CYS A 789 -13.87 45.07 11.08
N GLU A 790 -13.41 46.27 10.67
CA GLU A 790 -14.24 47.36 10.13
C GLU A 790 -14.19 47.48 8.59
N VAL A 791 -13.33 46.70 7.93
CA VAL A 791 -13.37 46.56 6.47
C VAL A 791 -14.78 46.08 6.09
N GLN A 792 -15.35 46.65 5.03
CA GLN A 792 -16.65 46.22 4.52
C GLN A 792 -16.49 45.30 3.31
N PRO A 793 -17.28 44.22 3.23
CA PRO A 793 -17.15 43.26 2.16
C PRO A 793 -17.63 43.87 0.84
N ILE A 794 -17.20 43.29 -0.27
CA ILE A 794 -17.77 43.61 -1.58
C ILE A 794 -19.12 42.91 -1.67
N VAL A 795 -20.22 43.66 -1.64
CA VAL A 795 -21.56 43.09 -1.83
C VAL A 795 -22.03 43.38 -3.25
N VAL A 796 -22.32 42.33 -4.01
CA VAL A 796 -22.88 42.43 -5.36
C VAL A 796 -24.17 41.62 -5.46
N THR A 797 -25.08 42.11 -6.27
CA THR A 797 -26.35 41.46 -6.60
C THR A 797 -26.43 41.19 -8.09
N SER A 798 -27.43 40.41 -8.53
CA SER A 798 -27.73 40.20 -9.95
C SER A 798 -27.87 41.52 -10.73
N SER A 799 -28.39 42.59 -10.11
CA SER A 799 -28.49 43.91 -10.74
C SER A 799 -27.12 44.57 -11.04
N ASN A 800 -26.09 44.24 -10.25
CA ASN A 800 -24.73 44.75 -10.45
C ASN A 800 -23.95 43.92 -11.48
N LEU A 801 -24.26 42.62 -11.56
CA LEU A 801 -23.54 41.64 -12.39
C LEU A 801 -24.15 41.51 -13.79
N ASN A 802 -25.46 41.54 -13.96
CA ASN A 802 -26.13 41.39 -15.26
C ASN A 802 -26.19 42.69 -16.10
N SER A 803 -25.18 43.56 -15.97
CA SER A 803 -25.09 44.74 -16.84
C SER A 803 -24.83 44.33 -18.29
N GLU A 804 -25.30 45.12 -19.26
CA GLU A 804 -25.11 44.84 -20.69
C GLU A 804 -23.63 44.63 -21.06
N LYS A 805 -22.72 45.38 -20.41
CA LYS A 805 -21.27 45.24 -20.56
C LYS A 805 -20.75 43.90 -20.02
N ALA A 806 -21.23 43.48 -18.85
CA ALA A 806 -20.81 42.23 -18.22
C ALA A 806 -21.35 40.99 -18.94
N ILE A 807 -22.56 41.05 -19.51
CA ILE A 807 -23.15 39.96 -20.29
C ILE A 807 -22.39 39.77 -21.62
N THR A 808 -21.89 40.87 -22.20
CA THR A 808 -21.10 40.85 -23.43
C THR A 808 -19.68 40.39 -23.19
N ASP A 809 -19.06 40.86 -22.10
CA ASP A 809 -17.71 40.51 -21.67
C ASP A 809 -17.66 40.36 -20.15
N TYR A 810 -17.63 39.11 -19.67
CA TYR A 810 -17.53 38.82 -18.24
C TYR A 810 -16.18 39.27 -17.65
N GLY A 811 -15.15 39.50 -18.49
CA GLY A 811 -13.89 40.11 -18.12
C GLY A 811 -14.05 41.52 -17.53
N TYR A 812 -15.15 42.20 -17.83
CA TYR A 812 -15.53 43.45 -17.17
C TYR A 812 -15.70 43.26 -15.65
N VAL A 813 -16.33 42.17 -15.21
CA VAL A 813 -16.55 41.87 -13.79
C VAL A 813 -15.23 41.61 -13.09
N ILE A 814 -14.37 40.79 -13.71
CA ILE A 814 -13.01 40.50 -13.24
C ILE A 814 -12.23 41.80 -13.03
N ASN A 815 -12.14 42.64 -14.07
CA ASN A 815 -11.38 43.88 -14.02
C ASN A 815 -11.95 44.91 -13.03
N LYS A 816 -13.28 44.97 -12.90
CA LYS A 816 -13.95 45.90 -12.00
C LYS A 816 -13.67 45.60 -10.53
N TYR A 817 -13.73 44.32 -10.15
CA TYR A 817 -13.65 43.92 -8.74
C TYR A 817 -12.28 43.44 -8.29
N LYS A 818 -11.32 43.21 -9.21
CA LYS A 818 -9.96 42.75 -8.88
C LYS A 818 -9.29 43.58 -7.78
N SER A 819 -9.15 44.89 -7.99
CA SER A 819 -8.45 45.76 -7.03
C SER A 819 -9.20 45.93 -5.71
N GLU A 820 -10.53 45.80 -5.72
CA GLU A 820 -11.31 45.80 -4.48
C GLU A 820 -11.13 44.49 -3.72
N LEU A 821 -11.04 43.35 -4.40
CA LEU A 821 -10.82 42.04 -3.81
C LEU A 821 -9.45 41.95 -3.15
N GLU A 822 -8.40 42.45 -3.81
CA GLU A 822 -7.04 42.54 -3.25
C GLU A 822 -7.00 43.34 -1.95
N ARG A 823 -7.91 44.32 -1.79
CA ARG A 823 -7.97 45.17 -0.59
C ARG A 823 -8.91 44.65 0.49
N LYS A 824 -10.08 44.12 0.11
CA LYS A 824 -11.17 43.79 1.03
C LYS A 824 -11.19 42.32 1.43
N SER A 825 -10.66 41.42 0.60
CA SER A 825 -10.56 39.97 0.87
C SER A 825 -11.89 39.22 1.06
N VAL A 826 -13.05 39.87 1.07
CA VAL A 826 -14.36 39.20 1.20
C VAL A 826 -15.34 39.75 0.16
N MET A 827 -16.01 38.85 -0.56
CA MET A 827 -17.03 39.18 -1.55
C MET A 827 -18.29 38.36 -1.34
N ILE A 828 -19.42 39.04 -1.19
CA ILE A 828 -20.76 38.48 -1.07
C ILE A 828 -21.49 38.67 -2.40
N VAL A 829 -21.90 37.57 -3.02
CA VAL A 829 -22.70 37.55 -4.24
C VAL A 829 -24.10 37.06 -3.90
N LYS A 830 -25.06 37.99 -3.91
CA LYS A 830 -26.45 37.67 -3.58
C LYS A 830 -27.23 37.22 -4.80
N ASP A 831 -28.15 36.29 -4.56
CA ASP A 831 -29.14 35.80 -5.52
C ASP A 831 -28.47 35.24 -6.78
N LEU A 832 -27.55 34.30 -6.59
CA LEU A 832 -26.77 33.68 -7.66
C LEU A 832 -27.67 33.00 -8.70
N ASP A 833 -28.82 32.47 -8.30
CA ASP A 833 -29.85 31.93 -9.19
C ASP A 833 -30.35 32.96 -10.22
N GLN A 834 -30.23 34.25 -9.93
CA GLN A 834 -30.64 35.34 -10.82
C GLN A 834 -29.48 35.91 -11.65
N VAL A 835 -28.25 35.44 -11.47
CA VAL A 835 -27.09 35.87 -12.27
C VAL A 835 -27.09 35.13 -13.61
N SER A 836 -26.80 35.83 -14.70
CA SER A 836 -26.70 35.22 -16.03
C SER A 836 -25.47 34.30 -16.11
N GLY A 837 -25.64 33.10 -16.68
CA GLY A 837 -24.54 32.14 -16.84
C GLY A 837 -23.32 32.72 -17.57
N LYS A 838 -23.54 33.60 -18.56
CA LYS A 838 -22.45 34.29 -19.28
C LYS A 838 -21.59 35.14 -18.34
N VAL A 839 -22.21 35.81 -17.37
CA VAL A 839 -21.50 36.63 -16.38
C VAL A 839 -20.86 35.76 -15.30
N ALA A 840 -21.53 34.67 -14.90
CA ALA A 840 -21.05 33.75 -13.90
C ALA A 840 -19.68 33.14 -14.27
N GLN A 841 -19.34 33.06 -15.55
CA GLN A 841 -18.01 32.66 -16.02
C GLN A 841 -16.86 33.51 -15.45
N ALA A 842 -17.09 34.75 -15.00
CA ALA A 842 -16.08 35.53 -14.30
C ALA A 842 -15.54 34.80 -13.06
N PHE A 843 -16.40 34.05 -12.37
CA PHE A 843 -16.06 33.31 -11.18
C PHE A 843 -15.17 32.10 -11.44
N HIS A 844 -14.99 31.65 -12.69
CA HIS A 844 -13.97 30.65 -13.03
C HIS A 844 -12.59 31.07 -12.54
N SER A 845 -12.19 32.29 -12.86
CA SER A 845 -10.86 32.82 -12.49
C SER A 845 -10.82 33.36 -11.06
N MET A 846 -11.94 33.85 -10.54
CA MET A 846 -11.99 34.46 -9.21
C MET A 846 -12.00 33.41 -8.10
N CYS A 847 -12.65 32.28 -8.34
CA CYS A 847 -12.82 31.17 -7.41
C CYS A 847 -11.93 29.95 -7.75
N ASP A 848 -10.93 30.12 -8.62
CA ASP A 848 -10.00 29.04 -8.95
C ASP A 848 -9.13 28.70 -7.74
N GLU A 849 -8.97 27.41 -7.43
CA GLU A 849 -8.16 26.99 -6.28
C GLU A 849 -6.65 27.08 -6.56
N TYR A 850 -6.24 26.88 -7.82
CA TYR A 850 -4.82 26.75 -8.20
C TYR A 850 -4.21 28.06 -8.71
N THR A 851 -5.00 28.85 -9.44
CA THR A 851 -4.64 30.12 -10.08
C THR A 851 -5.70 31.19 -9.84
N PRO A 852 -6.06 31.45 -8.57
CA PRO A 852 -7.06 32.47 -8.24
C PRO A 852 -6.62 33.85 -8.70
N LEU A 853 -7.58 34.67 -9.11
CA LEU A 853 -7.34 36.09 -9.38
C LEU A 853 -6.76 36.82 -8.15
N VAL A 854 -7.24 36.45 -6.96
CA VAL A 854 -6.77 36.97 -5.66
C VAL A 854 -6.75 35.80 -4.67
N GLU A 855 -5.56 35.43 -4.22
CA GLU A 855 -5.29 34.28 -3.34
C GLU A 855 -5.98 34.38 -1.98
N LYS A 856 -5.90 35.53 -1.33
CA LYS A 856 -6.45 35.75 0.02
C LYS A 856 -7.87 36.28 -0.04
N THR A 857 -8.83 35.44 -0.42
CA THR A 857 -10.23 35.88 -0.59
C THR A 857 -11.27 34.86 -0.10
N VAL A 858 -12.38 35.33 0.47
CA VAL A 858 -13.56 34.52 0.79
C VAL A 858 -14.73 34.96 -0.07
N PHE A 859 -15.39 34.00 -0.72
CA PHE A 859 -16.59 34.22 -1.51
C PHE A 859 -17.81 33.62 -0.80
N PHE A 860 -18.83 34.45 -0.57
CA PHE A 860 -20.11 34.04 -0.02
C PHE A 860 -21.19 34.23 -1.08
N PHE A 861 -21.64 33.13 -1.68
CA PHE A 861 -22.77 33.11 -2.61
C PHE A 861 -24.07 32.82 -1.85
N THR A 862 -25.17 33.48 -2.21
CA THR A 862 -26.51 33.10 -1.74
C THR A 862 -27.38 32.70 -2.92
N MET A 863 -28.27 31.74 -2.70
CA MET A 863 -29.22 31.29 -3.69
C MET A 863 -30.56 30.98 -3.04
N LYS A 864 -31.63 31.54 -3.62
CA LYS A 864 -32.98 31.27 -3.14
C LYS A 864 -33.47 29.95 -3.71
N VAL A 865 -34.05 29.10 -2.86
CA VAL A 865 -34.64 27.82 -3.26
C VAL A 865 -36.04 27.67 -2.66
N ASP A 866 -37.03 27.39 -3.51
CA ASP A 866 -38.40 27.15 -3.08
C ASP A 866 -38.58 25.71 -2.55
N ASN A 867 -39.29 25.56 -1.43
CA ASN A 867 -39.58 24.27 -0.78
C ASN A 867 -38.34 23.44 -0.42
N LEU A 868 -37.22 24.09 -0.10
CA LEU A 868 -35.91 23.48 0.22
C LEU A 868 -36.02 22.36 1.27
N ARG A 869 -36.95 22.47 2.24
CA ARG A 869 -37.19 21.43 3.26
C ARG A 869 -37.82 20.14 2.72
N SER A 870 -38.53 20.21 1.61
CA SER A 870 -39.31 19.09 1.04
C SER A 870 -38.55 18.29 -0.02
N ILE A 871 -37.39 18.78 -0.47
CA ILE A 871 -36.62 18.16 -1.56
C ILE A 871 -35.70 17.06 -0.98
N PRO A 872 -35.88 15.78 -1.35
CA PRO A 872 -35.07 14.67 -0.84
C PRO A 872 -33.75 14.53 -1.63
N LYS A 873 -33.04 15.63 -1.86
CA LYS A 873 -31.74 15.68 -2.55
C LYS A 873 -30.72 16.40 -1.67
N SER A 874 -29.42 16.11 -1.86
CA SER A 874 -28.35 16.85 -1.16
C SER A 874 -28.33 18.33 -1.59
N ASN A 875 -27.84 19.22 -0.73
CA ASN A 875 -27.75 20.65 -1.04
C ASN A 875 -26.97 20.96 -2.35
N VAL A 876 -25.90 20.21 -2.64
CA VAL A 876 -25.12 20.38 -3.90
C VAL A 876 -25.97 20.09 -5.13
N HIS A 877 -26.62 18.93 -5.19
CA HIS A 877 -27.51 18.57 -6.31
C HIS A 877 -28.69 19.55 -6.47
N ILE A 878 -29.23 20.10 -5.37
CA ILE A 878 -30.27 21.13 -5.46
C ILE A 878 -29.75 22.39 -6.14
N ALA A 879 -28.53 22.82 -5.77
CA ALA A 879 -27.89 23.97 -6.38
C ALA A 879 -27.58 23.73 -7.87
N GLU A 880 -27.09 22.54 -8.18
CA GLU A 880 -26.74 22.13 -9.54
C GLU A 880 -27.95 22.15 -10.47
N ASP A 881 -29.06 21.51 -10.08
CA ASP A 881 -30.29 21.46 -10.89
C ASP A 881 -30.80 22.87 -11.24
N ILE A 882 -30.81 23.77 -10.26
CA ILE A 882 -31.31 25.14 -10.42
C ILE A 882 -30.38 25.97 -11.30
N LEU A 883 -29.07 25.93 -11.03
CA LEU A 883 -28.09 26.69 -11.81
C LEU A 883 -27.95 26.15 -13.23
N ARG A 884 -28.02 24.83 -13.43
CA ARG A 884 -28.02 24.19 -14.76
C ARG A 884 -29.23 24.59 -15.59
N SER A 885 -30.40 24.70 -14.95
CA SER A 885 -31.60 25.24 -15.60
C SER A 885 -31.44 26.72 -15.97
N ASN A 886 -30.98 27.54 -15.01
CA ASN A 886 -30.86 28.99 -15.21
C ASN A 886 -29.71 29.38 -16.14
N TRP A 887 -28.69 28.54 -16.26
CA TRP A 887 -27.51 28.71 -17.13
C TRP A 887 -27.50 27.73 -18.30
N SER A 888 -28.68 27.34 -18.78
CA SER A 888 -28.86 26.47 -19.95
C SER A 888 -28.24 27.01 -21.26
N ASN A 889 -27.76 28.25 -21.26
CA ASN A 889 -27.05 28.88 -22.36
C ASN A 889 -25.52 28.72 -22.29
N LEU A 890 -24.98 28.06 -21.26
CA LEU A 890 -23.59 27.66 -21.17
C LEU A 890 -23.42 26.24 -21.72
N ASP A 891 -22.31 26.01 -22.41
CA ASP A 891 -21.91 24.66 -22.78
C ASP A 891 -21.48 23.89 -21.52
N GLU A 892 -21.66 22.57 -21.56
CA GLU A 892 -21.43 21.68 -20.42
C GLU A 892 -19.96 21.72 -19.92
N ASP A 893 -19.02 21.87 -20.85
CA ASP A 893 -17.58 22.01 -20.58
C ASP A 893 -17.21 23.33 -19.89
N ILE A 894 -18.11 24.32 -19.90
CA ILE A 894 -17.98 25.58 -19.16
C ILE A 894 -18.76 25.52 -17.84
N PHE A 895 -19.94 24.91 -17.85
CA PHE A 895 -20.79 24.80 -16.66
C PHE A 895 -20.13 23.93 -15.58
N GLU A 896 -19.67 22.72 -15.92
CA GLU A 896 -19.14 21.77 -14.94
C GLU A 896 -17.98 22.36 -14.13
N PRO A 897 -16.91 22.90 -14.75
CA PRO A 897 -15.79 23.41 -13.96
C PRO A 897 -16.14 24.73 -13.26
N LEU A 898 -17.15 25.47 -13.72
CA LEU A 898 -17.63 26.67 -13.04
C LEU A 898 -18.33 26.27 -11.75
N PHE A 899 -19.28 25.33 -11.86
CA PHE A 899 -20.09 24.85 -10.76
C PHE A 899 -19.20 24.29 -9.65
N THR A 900 -18.23 23.43 -9.99
CA THR A 900 -17.30 22.85 -8.98
C THR A 900 -16.56 23.91 -8.16
N ARG A 901 -16.23 25.07 -8.74
CA ARG A 901 -15.51 26.17 -8.06
C ARG A 901 -16.43 26.97 -7.14
N ILE A 902 -17.68 27.18 -7.53
CA ILE A 902 -18.65 27.96 -6.75
C ILE A 902 -19.41 27.13 -5.71
N SER A 903 -19.37 25.80 -5.82
CA SER A 903 -20.11 24.85 -4.97
C SER A 903 -19.22 24.03 -4.04
N SER A 904 -18.00 24.51 -3.70
CA SER A 904 -17.08 23.76 -2.84
C SER A 904 -17.67 23.45 -1.46
N ILE A 905 -18.41 24.41 -0.88
CA ILE A 905 -19.11 24.26 0.40
C ILE A 905 -20.55 24.76 0.20
N VAL A 906 -21.53 23.85 0.22
CA VAL A 906 -22.96 24.20 0.02
C VAL A 906 -23.74 23.96 1.32
N LEU A 907 -24.20 25.06 1.94
CA LEU A 907 -24.82 25.06 3.26
C LEU A 907 -26.27 25.53 3.20
N ARG A 908 -27.10 24.98 4.08
CA ARG A 908 -28.52 25.35 4.19
C ARG A 908 -28.71 26.31 5.34
N ILE A 909 -29.52 27.35 5.11
CA ILE A 909 -29.92 28.32 6.13
C ILE A 909 -31.34 28.05 6.58
N VAL A 910 -31.52 28.00 7.89
CA VAL A 910 -32.83 27.88 8.53
C VAL A 910 -33.25 29.28 8.99
N PRO A 911 -34.52 29.69 8.89
CA PRO A 911 -34.96 30.95 9.47
C PRO A 911 -34.76 30.93 10.99
N GLU A 912 -34.13 31.97 11.52
CA GLU A 912 -34.23 32.29 12.96
C GLU A 912 -35.61 32.90 13.21
N ASN A 913 -36.26 32.52 14.31
CA ASN A 913 -37.50 33.19 14.72
C ASN A 913 -37.16 34.67 14.98
N THR A 914 -37.66 35.56 14.13
CA THR A 914 -37.59 37.02 14.34
C THR A 914 -38.60 37.47 15.36
#